data_AF-A0A1M6VPC4-F1
#
_entry.id   AF-A0A1M6VPC4-F1
#
_cell.length_a   1.000
_cell.length_b   1.000
_cell.length_c   1.000
_cell.angle_alpha   90.00
_cell.angle_beta   90.00
_cell.angle_gamma   90.00
#
_symmetry.space_group_name_H-M   'P 1'
#
loop_
_entity.id
_entity.type
_entity.pdbx_description
1 polymer ?
#
loop_
_entity_poly.entity_id
_entity_poly.type
_entity_poly.pdbx_seq_one_letter_code
_entity_poly.pdbx_strand_id
1 'polypeptide(L)'
;MTDPHLVEVNRYPFSKKALADIRDNAYAGTNWPLVYILSDGGSKQAYIGETTDTLTRLSTHLKHDEKQLLTTVHLISSERFNKSATLDIESGLIKYMAADGAFSLLNGNLGLVDHNYYQKDELYARVFRVAWDKLRAEGVARHSLESIDNSDVFKYSPYKSLSRDQRQSLLGLLYALLDERVENLVVEGGAGTGKSVLAIFLFKLLNAKEIELNLRSFSDEEKELEGLLEKLREIYPQPKMALVVPMTSFRNTLKKAFRNVSGLKADMVISPSELVKQNYDIVLVDESHRLRKRTNLGAYFGAFDKACAALGLDKHVCSELDWVCKQSAKAIFFYDENQSIKPSDANATDFARLKAASSTQVQTLSSQFRVRAGQPFVKFVDDLLNVRLQTGKRFRSGHYEFKLFDSIEEMVRAVREKNDQFGLSRMIAGYAWPWISKTKTSEYDIEIDGVQLRWNRTNTDWINASGADSEVGCIHTTQGYDLNYTGIIFGNEIRYDKASDTIIIDKENYFDRNGKQGIQDPQALKQYILNIYKTIMLRGIRGTFVYACDESLREYLKQHIPVQTHPAQDAESPASIVKLVPHVNAVPFYDLEVAAGDFGDLQDQPDYEKEWIAVPEHVRVSKTLFACRVIGESMNRIIPNGATCLFRMALGGTRNGKIVLVECTEDAGPGSRYTVKDYESVKIQHEDGWHHKMIRLNPRSNDETFEPLELTEDQALQYRVVGEFVQVLD
;
A
#
# COMPACT_ATOMS: atom_id res chain seq x y z
N MET A 1 -2.74 25.58 0.58
CA MET A 1 -1.32 25.78 0.21
C MET A 1 -0.94 24.71 -0.82
N THR A 2 -1.13 25.00 -2.10
CA THR A 2 -0.54 24.25 -3.22
C THR A 2 0.49 25.17 -3.85
N ASP A 3 1.74 24.95 -3.47
CA ASP A 3 2.91 25.73 -3.88
C ASP A 3 3.38 25.22 -5.26
N PRO A 4 3.24 25.98 -6.36
CA PRO A 4 3.60 25.52 -7.71
C PRO A 4 5.10 25.20 -7.86
N HIS A 5 5.95 25.67 -6.95
CA HIS A 5 7.39 25.46 -6.94
C HIS A 5 7.85 24.44 -5.89
N LEU A 6 6.97 23.51 -5.50
CA LEU A 6 7.31 22.54 -4.45
C LEU A 6 8.56 21.70 -4.80
N VAL A 7 8.72 21.30 -6.07
CA VAL A 7 9.89 20.59 -6.61
C VAL A 7 10.11 20.96 -8.07
N GLU A 8 11.36 21.11 -8.49
CA GLU A 8 11.79 21.26 -9.89
C GLU A 8 12.62 20.06 -10.33
N VAL A 9 12.42 19.62 -11.58
CA VAL A 9 13.19 18.53 -12.20
C VAL A 9 13.77 19.05 -13.51
N ASN A 10 15.08 19.28 -13.54
CA ASN A 10 15.77 19.89 -14.67
C ASN A 10 16.66 18.87 -15.35
N ARG A 11 16.56 18.75 -16.67
CA ARG A 11 17.28 17.75 -17.47
C ARG A 11 18.44 18.40 -18.21
N TYR A 12 19.63 17.78 -18.12
CA TYR A 12 20.83 18.20 -18.85
C TYR A 12 21.54 16.99 -19.47
N PRO A 13 22.31 17.18 -20.56
CA PRO A 13 23.27 16.17 -21.01
C PRO A 13 24.33 15.89 -19.93
N PHE A 14 24.68 14.63 -19.70
CA PHE A 14 25.77 14.29 -18.78
C PHE A 14 27.12 14.31 -19.52
N SER A 15 27.77 15.46 -19.53
CA SER A 15 29.07 15.65 -20.18
C SER A 15 29.89 16.75 -19.52
N LYS A 16 31.21 16.76 -19.76
CA LYS A 16 32.10 17.83 -19.25
C LYS A 16 31.68 19.24 -19.71
N LYS A 17 31.10 19.37 -20.90
CA LYS A 17 30.67 20.67 -21.46
C LYS A 17 29.41 21.20 -20.76
N ALA A 18 28.46 20.31 -20.48
CA ALA A 18 27.20 20.64 -19.83
C ALA A 18 27.33 21.04 -18.35
N LEU A 19 28.50 20.78 -17.71
CA LEU A 19 28.75 21.26 -16.34
C LEU A 19 28.72 22.79 -16.24
N ALA A 20 29.04 23.51 -17.32
CA ALA A 20 28.91 24.96 -17.36
C ALA A 20 27.43 25.39 -17.26
N ASP A 21 26.56 24.76 -18.04
CA ASP A 21 25.12 25.04 -18.05
C ASP A 21 24.46 24.66 -16.72
N ILE A 22 24.95 23.58 -16.07
CA ILE A 22 24.48 23.17 -14.75
C ILE A 22 24.86 24.18 -13.66
N ARG A 23 26.01 24.87 -13.79
CA ARG A 23 26.43 25.88 -12.81
C ARG A 23 25.46 27.05 -12.71
N ASP A 24 24.77 27.38 -13.81
CA ASP A 24 23.81 28.48 -13.86
C ASP A 24 22.46 28.09 -13.22
N ASN A 25 22.26 26.82 -12.83
CA ASN A 25 21.15 26.41 -12.00
C ASN A 25 21.31 26.96 -10.57
N ALA A 26 20.28 27.68 -10.08
CA ALA A 26 20.30 28.39 -8.81
C ALA A 26 20.65 27.51 -7.60
N TYR A 27 20.27 26.23 -7.60
CA TYR A 27 20.55 25.28 -6.52
C TYR A 27 21.90 24.60 -6.69
N ALA A 28 22.25 24.20 -7.92
CA ALA A 28 23.51 23.50 -8.18
C ALA A 28 24.74 24.40 -7.98
N GLY A 29 24.63 25.71 -8.26
CA GLY A 29 25.72 26.68 -8.11
C GLY A 29 25.93 27.22 -6.69
N THR A 30 24.98 27.02 -5.77
CA THR A 30 24.99 27.64 -4.42
C THR A 30 25.25 26.65 -3.28
N ASN A 31 25.73 25.44 -3.61
CA ASN A 31 25.90 24.33 -2.68
C ASN A 31 24.60 23.92 -1.93
N TRP A 32 23.45 24.11 -2.57
CA TRP A 32 22.16 23.73 -2.00
C TRP A 32 21.97 22.20 -2.01
N PRO A 33 21.35 21.59 -0.97
CA PRO A 33 21.03 20.17 -0.99
C PRO A 33 20.08 19.82 -2.14
N LEU A 34 20.46 18.86 -2.97
CA LEU A 34 19.62 18.34 -4.05
C LEU A 34 19.80 16.84 -4.29
N VAL A 35 18.89 16.26 -5.07
CA VAL A 35 18.95 14.86 -5.51
C VAL A 35 19.13 14.84 -7.03
N TYR A 36 19.92 13.92 -7.56
CA TYR A 36 20.13 13.78 -8.99
C TYR A 36 19.99 12.33 -9.45
N ILE A 37 19.58 12.17 -10.71
CA ILE A 37 19.52 10.89 -11.41
C ILE A 37 20.41 10.98 -12.64
N LEU A 38 21.44 10.14 -12.72
CA LEU A 38 22.17 9.89 -13.95
C LEU A 38 21.48 8.73 -14.66
N SER A 39 21.18 8.87 -15.95
CA SER A 39 20.47 7.83 -16.71
C SER A 39 21.04 7.66 -18.12
N ASP A 40 20.87 6.46 -18.66
CA ASP A 40 21.10 6.19 -20.08
C ASP A 40 19.94 5.42 -20.70
N GLY A 41 19.29 6.04 -21.67
CA GLY A 41 18.09 5.50 -22.30
C GLY A 41 18.35 4.27 -23.18
N GLY A 42 19.58 4.10 -23.67
CA GLY A 42 20.00 2.99 -24.53
C GLY A 42 20.28 1.72 -23.74
N SER A 43 21.20 1.78 -22.78
CA SER A 43 21.55 0.67 -21.88
C SER A 43 20.51 0.41 -20.79
N LYS A 44 19.55 1.32 -20.59
CA LYS A 44 18.55 1.28 -19.51
C LYS A 44 19.20 1.18 -18.13
N GLN A 45 20.30 1.89 -17.91
CA GLN A 45 20.95 2.01 -16.61
C GLN A 45 20.70 3.38 -15.97
N ALA A 46 20.64 3.40 -14.64
CA ALA A 46 20.54 4.65 -13.89
C ALA A 46 21.32 4.61 -12.57
N TYR A 47 21.74 5.77 -12.09
CA TYR A 47 22.36 5.99 -10.79
C TYR A 47 21.66 7.16 -10.11
N ILE A 48 21.33 7.02 -8.84
CA ILE A 48 20.62 8.03 -8.06
C ILE A 48 21.58 8.52 -6.97
N GLY A 49 21.61 9.81 -6.68
CA GLY A 49 22.46 10.31 -5.60
C GLY A 49 21.94 11.60 -5.02
N GLU A 50 22.28 11.88 -3.77
CA GLU A 50 22.12 13.20 -3.18
C GLU A 50 23.47 13.92 -3.04
N THR A 51 23.45 15.25 -3.02
CA THR A 51 24.65 16.06 -2.77
C THR A 51 24.30 17.49 -2.38
N THR A 52 25.24 18.15 -1.71
CA THR A 52 25.27 19.61 -1.52
C THR A 52 26.32 20.26 -2.40
N ASP A 53 27.14 19.51 -3.14
CA ASP A 53 28.16 20.05 -4.06
C ASP A 53 28.01 19.33 -5.41
N THR A 54 27.07 19.83 -6.19
CA THR A 54 26.62 19.21 -7.43
C THR A 54 27.74 19.12 -8.46
N LEU A 55 28.47 20.22 -8.67
CA LEU A 55 29.51 20.28 -9.72
C LEU A 55 30.68 19.35 -9.40
N THR A 56 31.17 19.35 -8.15
CA THR A 56 32.25 18.44 -7.74
C THR A 56 31.78 16.99 -7.83
N ARG A 57 30.55 16.69 -7.41
CA ARG A 57 30.01 15.32 -7.44
C ARG A 57 29.85 14.80 -8.86
N LEU A 58 29.27 15.58 -9.78
CA LEU A 58 29.12 15.20 -11.19
C LEU A 58 30.49 15.07 -11.89
N SER A 59 31.42 15.97 -11.62
CA SER A 59 32.80 15.89 -12.13
C SER A 59 33.52 14.62 -11.65
N THR A 60 33.26 14.18 -10.42
CA THR A 60 33.78 12.92 -9.89
C THR A 60 33.19 11.71 -10.62
N HIS A 61 31.88 11.70 -10.87
CA HIS A 61 31.24 10.61 -11.62
C HIS A 61 31.71 10.51 -13.08
N LEU A 62 32.04 11.64 -13.73
CA LEU A 62 32.64 11.67 -15.07
C LEU A 62 34.06 11.06 -15.14
N LYS A 63 34.68 10.77 -14.00
CA LYS A 63 35.97 10.06 -13.91
C LYS A 63 35.82 8.59 -13.53
N HIS A 64 34.60 8.14 -13.24
CA HIS A 64 34.32 6.78 -12.78
C HIS A 64 33.96 5.88 -13.97
N ASP A 65 34.57 4.69 -14.04
CA ASP A 65 34.54 3.84 -15.22
C ASP A 65 33.13 3.47 -15.70
N GLU A 66 32.24 3.09 -14.78
CA GLU A 66 30.85 2.73 -15.12
C GLU A 66 29.92 3.94 -15.30
N LYS A 67 30.05 4.97 -14.46
CA LYS A 67 29.09 6.09 -14.42
C LYS A 67 29.29 7.09 -15.54
N GLN A 68 30.52 7.22 -16.07
CA GLN A 68 30.80 8.07 -17.23
C GLN A 68 30.08 7.62 -18.50
N LEU A 69 29.57 6.38 -18.55
CA LEU A 69 28.81 5.85 -19.68
C LEU A 69 27.36 6.35 -19.72
N LEU A 70 26.88 6.99 -18.65
CA LEU A 70 25.53 7.55 -18.59
C LEU A 70 25.44 8.82 -19.44
N THR A 71 24.26 9.14 -19.96
CA THR A 71 24.12 10.17 -21.01
C THR A 71 23.32 11.40 -20.57
N THR A 72 22.49 11.26 -19.54
CA THR A 72 21.59 12.32 -19.06
C THR A 72 21.73 12.49 -17.55
N VAL A 73 21.62 13.73 -17.06
CA VAL A 73 21.42 14.05 -15.64
C VAL A 73 20.09 14.77 -15.43
N HIS A 74 19.33 14.32 -14.45
CA HIS A 74 18.12 14.97 -13.95
C HIS A 74 18.42 15.53 -12.56
N LEU A 75 18.33 16.84 -12.38
CA LEU A 75 18.49 17.50 -11.09
C LEU A 75 17.12 17.75 -10.48
N ILE A 76 16.88 17.19 -9.30
CA ILE A 76 15.65 17.32 -8.53
C ILE A 76 15.97 18.29 -7.40
N SER A 77 15.28 19.43 -7.37
CA SER A 77 15.58 20.53 -6.46
C SER A 77 14.31 21.14 -5.85
N SER A 78 14.44 21.75 -4.69
CA SER A 78 13.36 22.42 -3.97
C SER A 78 13.95 23.37 -2.93
N GLU A 79 13.34 24.54 -2.75
CA GLU A 79 13.68 25.48 -1.66
C GLU A 79 13.43 24.87 -0.27
N ARG A 80 12.67 23.77 -0.18
CA ARG A 80 12.40 23.08 1.08
C ARG A 80 13.47 22.03 1.40
N PHE A 81 14.36 21.69 0.47
CA PHE A 81 15.34 20.63 0.71
C PHE A 81 16.34 20.99 1.80
N ASN A 82 16.47 20.06 2.74
CA ASN A 82 17.56 19.98 3.69
C ASN A 82 18.20 18.59 3.56
N LYS A 83 19.35 18.38 4.21
CA LYS A 83 20.11 17.13 4.09
C LYS A 83 19.29 15.88 4.46
N SER A 84 18.48 15.96 5.51
CA SER A 84 17.64 14.83 5.93
C SER A 84 16.56 14.51 4.90
N ALA A 85 16.00 15.54 4.25
CA ALA A 85 15.01 15.37 3.19
C ALA A 85 15.62 14.80 1.90
N THR A 86 16.81 15.24 1.49
CA THR A 86 17.44 14.72 0.27
C THR A 86 17.86 13.26 0.41
N LEU A 87 18.30 12.83 1.59
CA LEU A 87 18.58 11.43 1.90
C LEU A 87 17.33 10.54 1.83
N ASP A 88 16.20 11.04 2.34
CA ASP A 88 14.91 10.32 2.30
C ASP A 88 14.36 10.25 0.87
N ILE A 89 14.46 11.34 0.10
CA ILE A 89 14.04 11.38 -1.31
C ILE A 89 14.93 10.48 -2.17
N GLU A 90 16.26 10.50 -1.99
CA GLU A 90 17.20 9.58 -2.67
C GLU A 90 16.80 8.12 -2.38
N SER A 91 16.61 7.79 -1.10
CA SER A 91 16.22 6.44 -0.68
C SER A 91 14.89 6.03 -1.30
N GLY A 92 13.89 6.92 -1.29
CA GLY A 92 12.62 6.73 -1.96
C GLY A 92 12.78 6.47 -3.46
N LEU A 93 13.55 7.29 -4.17
CA LEU A 93 13.76 7.13 -5.61
C LEU A 93 14.45 5.81 -5.93
N ILE A 94 15.47 5.39 -5.17
CA ILE A 94 16.10 4.07 -5.32
C ILE A 94 15.05 2.96 -5.17
N LYS A 95 14.23 3.04 -4.12
CA LYS A 95 13.18 2.05 -3.83
C LYS A 95 12.17 1.92 -4.97
N TYR A 96 11.60 3.05 -5.40
CA TYR A 96 10.51 3.06 -6.38
C TYR A 96 11.01 2.85 -7.81
N MET A 97 12.16 3.42 -8.21
CA MET A 97 12.72 3.20 -9.55
C MET A 97 13.18 1.76 -9.76
N ALA A 98 13.75 1.12 -8.73
CA ALA A 98 14.11 -0.31 -8.82
C ALA A 98 12.88 -1.19 -9.08
N ALA A 99 11.72 -0.84 -8.51
CA ALA A 99 10.49 -1.59 -8.69
C ALA A 99 9.73 -1.22 -9.97
N ASP A 100 9.84 0.03 -10.45
CA ASP A 100 9.25 0.49 -11.71
C ASP A 100 9.77 -0.29 -12.93
N GLY A 101 11.04 -0.71 -12.89
CA GLY A 101 11.66 -1.55 -13.92
C GLY A 101 11.99 -0.81 -15.22
N ALA A 102 11.86 0.53 -15.26
CA ALA A 102 12.28 1.31 -16.42
C ALA A 102 13.81 1.31 -16.62
N PHE A 103 14.56 1.24 -15.52
CA PHE A 103 16.03 1.23 -15.49
C PHE A 103 16.57 0.21 -14.49
N SER A 104 17.72 -0.37 -14.77
CA SER A 104 18.53 -1.12 -13.80
C SER A 104 19.42 -0.14 -13.03
N LEU A 105 19.28 -0.11 -11.70
CA LEU A 105 20.03 0.82 -10.85
C LEU A 105 21.47 0.33 -10.57
N LEU A 106 22.45 1.20 -10.78
CA LEU A 106 23.86 0.97 -10.46
C LEU A 106 24.14 1.04 -8.96
N ASN A 107 23.34 1.81 -8.21
CA ASN A 107 23.44 1.93 -6.75
C ASN A 107 22.15 1.57 -6.03
N GLY A 108 21.37 0.66 -6.62
CA GLY A 108 20.36 -0.10 -5.90
C GLY A 108 21.07 -1.05 -4.94
N ASN A 109 21.68 -0.51 -3.89
CA ASN A 109 22.42 -1.26 -2.87
C ASN A 109 21.50 -1.58 -1.68
N LEU A 110 21.84 -2.63 -0.94
CA LEU A 110 21.17 -3.02 0.31
C LEU A 110 21.37 -1.92 1.35
N GLY A 111 20.28 -1.45 1.98
CA GLY A 111 20.36 -0.51 3.11
C GLY A 111 19.78 0.88 2.83
N LEU A 112 18.46 0.96 2.63
CA LEU A 112 17.79 2.27 2.61
C LEU A 112 17.66 2.82 4.03
N VAL A 113 17.96 4.10 4.18
CA VAL A 113 17.80 4.81 5.45
C VAL A 113 16.33 5.17 5.62
N ASP A 114 15.73 4.74 6.74
CA ASP A 114 14.41 5.20 7.17
C ASP A 114 14.56 5.93 8.51
N HIS A 115 14.71 7.25 8.44
CA HIS A 115 14.78 8.13 9.61
C HIS A 115 13.58 9.08 9.63
N ASN A 116 13.16 9.47 10.83
CA ASN A 116 12.14 10.50 11.01
C ASN A 116 12.79 11.88 11.05
N TYR A 117 12.15 12.87 10.44
CA TYR A 117 12.58 14.26 10.44
C TYR A 117 11.38 15.20 10.30
N TYR A 118 11.59 16.48 10.59
CA TYR A 118 10.52 17.48 10.63
C TYR A 118 9.75 17.53 9.30
N GLN A 119 8.41 17.45 9.37
CA GLN A 119 7.47 17.49 8.25
C GLN A 119 7.59 16.38 7.19
N LYS A 120 8.25 15.25 7.52
CA LYS A 120 8.40 14.09 6.60
C LYS A 120 7.07 13.67 5.95
N ASP A 121 6.04 13.37 6.75
CA ASP A 121 4.77 12.82 6.26
C ASP A 121 3.82 13.88 5.65
N GLU A 122 3.92 15.14 6.07
CA GLU A 122 3.01 16.20 5.64
C GLU A 122 3.50 16.93 4.37
N LEU A 123 4.77 17.32 4.38
CA LEU A 123 5.40 18.10 3.33
C LEU A 123 6.15 17.19 2.37
N TYR A 124 7.11 16.39 2.86
CA TYR A 124 8.03 15.68 1.99
C TYR A 124 7.42 14.47 1.29
N ALA A 125 6.39 13.85 1.86
CA ALA A 125 5.58 12.86 1.14
C ALA A 125 4.90 13.48 -0.10
N ARG A 126 4.45 14.73 0.00
CA ARG A 126 3.85 15.48 -1.12
C ARG A 126 4.91 15.90 -2.15
N VAL A 127 6.04 16.41 -1.67
CA VAL A 127 7.23 16.73 -2.47
C VAL A 127 7.65 15.51 -3.31
N PHE A 128 7.79 14.34 -2.68
CA PHE A 128 8.20 13.10 -3.36
C PHE A 128 7.20 12.70 -4.46
N ARG A 129 5.89 12.78 -4.18
CA ARG A 129 4.84 12.49 -5.16
C ARG A 129 4.93 13.42 -6.38
N VAL A 130 5.08 14.73 -6.15
CA VAL A 130 5.25 15.71 -7.24
C VAL A 130 6.53 15.45 -8.02
N ALA A 131 7.64 15.15 -7.34
CA ALA A 131 8.90 14.76 -7.99
C ALA A 131 8.72 13.52 -8.87
N TRP A 132 8.03 12.50 -8.37
CA TRP A 132 7.75 11.27 -9.09
C TRP A 132 6.92 11.50 -10.35
N ASP A 133 5.84 12.29 -10.25
CA ASP A 133 4.99 12.59 -11.41
C ASP A 133 5.73 13.41 -12.47
N LYS A 134 6.62 14.34 -12.07
CA LYS A 134 7.52 15.03 -13.01
C LYS A 134 8.51 14.06 -13.67
N LEU A 135 9.10 13.13 -12.92
CA LEU A 135 9.98 12.09 -13.49
C LEU A 135 9.24 11.16 -14.46
N ARG A 136 7.95 10.89 -14.23
CA ARG A 136 7.10 10.16 -15.18
C ARG A 136 6.86 10.95 -16.46
N ALA A 137 6.57 12.25 -16.34
CA ALA A 137 6.40 13.13 -17.49
C ALA A 137 7.67 13.22 -18.36
N GLU A 138 8.85 13.18 -17.74
CA GLU A 138 10.16 13.13 -18.41
C GLU A 138 10.53 11.74 -18.96
N GLY A 139 9.71 10.71 -18.74
CA GLY A 139 9.98 9.34 -19.19
C GLY A 139 11.05 8.58 -18.39
N VAL A 140 11.44 9.10 -17.22
CA VAL A 140 12.40 8.47 -16.30
C VAL A 140 11.74 7.35 -15.48
N ALA A 141 10.44 7.49 -15.20
CA ALA A 141 9.60 6.48 -14.57
C ALA A 141 8.38 6.18 -15.45
N ARG A 142 7.81 4.98 -15.34
CA ARG A 142 6.64 4.58 -16.16
C ARG A 142 5.35 4.55 -15.36
N HIS A 143 5.38 3.93 -14.19
CA HIS A 143 4.19 3.63 -13.41
C HIS A 143 3.95 4.67 -12.31
N SER A 144 2.70 4.85 -11.88
CA SER A 144 2.36 5.67 -10.72
C SER A 144 2.88 5.03 -9.43
N LEU A 145 3.02 5.83 -8.36
CA LEU A 145 3.39 5.31 -7.04
C LEU A 145 2.39 4.25 -6.57
N GLU A 146 1.09 4.46 -6.76
CA GLU A 146 0.03 3.51 -6.40
C GLU A 146 0.19 2.17 -7.12
N SER A 147 0.53 2.22 -8.42
CA SER A 147 0.75 1.03 -9.22
C SER A 147 1.98 0.25 -8.73
N ILE A 148 3.04 0.96 -8.34
CA ILE A 148 4.27 0.34 -7.83
C ILE A 148 4.05 -0.23 -6.43
N ASP A 149 3.41 0.51 -5.53
CA ASP A 149 3.05 0.07 -4.17
C ASP A 149 2.24 -1.22 -4.19
N ASN A 150 1.34 -1.34 -5.17
CA ASN A 150 0.51 -2.52 -5.38
C ASN A 150 1.27 -3.69 -6.04
N SER A 151 2.42 -3.43 -6.68
CA SER A 151 3.21 -4.46 -7.34
C SER A 151 3.92 -5.39 -6.36
N ASP A 152 3.95 -6.68 -6.69
CA ASP A 152 4.66 -7.65 -5.87
C ASP A 152 6.18 -7.38 -5.84
N VAL A 153 6.75 -6.88 -6.93
CA VAL A 153 8.18 -6.56 -7.01
C VAL A 153 8.55 -5.53 -5.95
N PHE A 154 7.73 -4.50 -5.75
CA PHE A 154 7.94 -3.51 -4.71
C PHE A 154 7.74 -4.11 -3.31
N LYS A 155 6.71 -4.94 -3.11
CA LYS A 155 6.42 -5.57 -1.82
C LYS A 155 7.57 -6.45 -1.32
N TYR A 156 8.24 -7.15 -2.22
CA TYR A 156 9.35 -8.07 -1.94
C TYR A 156 10.72 -7.51 -2.35
N SER A 157 10.80 -6.20 -2.58
CA SER A 157 12.05 -5.56 -2.97
C SER A 157 13.09 -5.68 -1.84
N PRO A 158 14.34 -6.11 -2.15
CA PRO A 158 15.44 -6.12 -1.17
C PRO A 158 15.82 -4.71 -0.71
N TYR A 159 15.32 -3.67 -1.39
CA TYR A 159 15.56 -2.28 -1.06
C TYR A 159 14.60 -1.77 0.01
N LYS A 160 13.74 -2.59 0.61
CA LYS A 160 12.99 -2.16 1.79
C LYS A 160 13.93 -2.02 2.99
N SER A 161 13.82 -0.92 3.71
CA SER A 161 14.47 -0.74 5.00
C SER A 161 14.00 -1.82 5.98
N LEU A 162 14.95 -2.43 6.68
CA LEU A 162 14.66 -3.39 7.74
C LEU A 162 14.35 -2.64 9.04
N SER A 163 13.35 -3.13 9.78
CA SER A 163 13.08 -2.64 11.13
C SER A 163 14.22 -2.99 12.10
N ARG A 164 14.23 -2.38 13.28
CA ARG A 164 15.19 -2.73 14.34
C ARG A 164 15.12 -4.22 14.72
N ASP A 165 13.92 -4.78 14.82
CA ASP A 165 13.67 -6.20 15.10
C ASP A 165 14.26 -7.11 14.01
N GLN A 166 14.06 -6.73 12.74
CA GLN A 166 14.62 -7.45 11.60
C GLN A 166 16.14 -7.31 11.50
N ARG A 167 16.72 -6.15 11.82
CA ARG A 167 18.18 -5.94 11.88
C ARG A 167 18.82 -6.80 12.96
N GLN A 168 18.22 -6.86 14.15
CA GLN A 168 18.71 -7.71 15.23
C GLN A 168 18.64 -9.19 14.86
N SER A 169 17.53 -9.61 14.23
CA SER A 169 17.39 -10.98 13.72
C SER A 169 18.43 -11.28 12.64
N LEU A 170 18.67 -10.36 11.70
CA LEU A 170 19.70 -10.49 10.68
C LEU A 170 21.09 -10.74 11.31
N LEU A 171 21.50 -9.94 12.29
CA LEU A 171 22.77 -10.15 13.00
C LEU A 171 22.82 -11.53 13.66
N GLY A 172 21.76 -11.92 14.35
CA GLY A 172 21.66 -13.26 14.96
C GLY A 172 21.79 -14.39 13.93
N LEU A 173 21.21 -14.23 12.74
CA LEU A 173 21.31 -15.20 11.65
C LEU A 173 22.76 -15.32 11.15
N LEU A 174 23.45 -14.19 10.96
CA LEU A 174 24.84 -14.18 10.54
C LEU A 174 25.77 -14.83 11.57
N TYR A 175 25.55 -14.57 12.87
CA TYR A 175 26.27 -15.26 13.94
C TYR A 175 26.07 -16.77 13.90
N ALA A 176 24.84 -17.26 13.72
CA ALA A 176 24.61 -18.71 13.65
C ALA A 176 25.17 -19.35 12.38
N LEU A 177 25.22 -18.63 11.25
CA LEU A 177 25.86 -19.13 10.04
C LEU A 177 27.36 -19.38 10.23
N LEU A 178 28.00 -18.65 11.15
CA LEU A 178 29.40 -18.85 11.55
C LEU A 178 29.59 -19.97 12.60
N ASP A 179 28.55 -20.38 13.32
CA ASP A 179 28.67 -21.43 14.34
C ASP A 179 28.54 -22.82 13.69
N GLU A 180 29.63 -23.58 13.65
CA GLU A 180 29.66 -24.94 13.08
C GLU A 180 28.68 -25.91 13.73
N ARG A 181 28.27 -25.67 14.99
CA ARG A 181 27.33 -26.54 15.72
C ARG A 181 25.88 -26.33 15.29
N VAL A 182 25.58 -25.20 14.63
CA VAL A 182 24.23 -24.84 14.21
C VAL A 182 24.02 -25.30 12.77
N GLU A 183 23.14 -26.26 12.55
CA GLU A 183 22.76 -26.73 11.21
C GLU A 183 21.49 -26.03 10.73
N ASN A 184 20.59 -25.70 11.66
CA ASN A 184 19.27 -25.18 11.36
C ASN A 184 19.01 -23.86 12.10
N LEU A 185 18.35 -22.93 11.42
CA LEU A 185 17.89 -21.67 11.98
C LEU A 185 16.39 -21.57 11.70
N VAL A 186 15.59 -21.26 12.71
CA VAL A 186 14.15 -21.05 12.55
C VAL A 186 13.81 -19.62 12.93
N VAL A 187 13.32 -18.84 11.96
CA VAL A 187 12.80 -17.49 12.17
C VAL A 187 11.28 -17.59 12.24
N GLU A 188 10.75 -17.52 13.45
CA GLU A 188 9.31 -17.55 13.70
C GLU A 188 8.73 -16.14 13.70
N GLY A 189 7.52 -15.98 13.19
CA GLY A 189 6.79 -14.72 13.31
C GLY A 189 5.42 -14.82 12.66
N GLY A 190 4.50 -13.98 13.07
CA GLY A 190 3.15 -13.95 12.49
C GLY A 190 3.12 -13.47 11.03
N ALA A 191 1.93 -13.54 10.44
CA ALA A 191 1.66 -12.97 9.12
C ALA A 191 2.03 -11.48 9.12
N GLY A 192 2.77 -11.02 8.11
CA GLY A 192 3.12 -9.59 7.99
C GLY A 192 4.28 -9.11 8.84
N THR A 193 5.02 -10.00 9.52
CA THR A 193 6.27 -9.64 10.23
C THR A 193 7.49 -9.40 9.33
N GLY A 194 7.29 -9.47 8.01
CA GLY A 194 8.33 -9.19 7.01
C GLY A 194 9.40 -10.29 6.87
N LYS A 195 9.06 -11.55 7.24
CA LYS A 195 9.93 -12.74 7.03
C LYS A 195 10.47 -12.85 5.61
N SER A 196 9.61 -12.75 4.59
CA SER A 196 10.04 -12.80 3.18
C SER A 196 11.00 -11.67 2.81
N VAL A 197 10.78 -10.45 3.32
CA VAL A 197 11.70 -9.32 3.09
C VAL A 197 13.06 -9.59 3.71
N LEU A 198 13.09 -10.09 4.96
CA LEU A 198 14.32 -10.49 5.64
C LEU A 198 15.04 -11.62 4.89
N ALA A 199 14.31 -12.63 4.39
CA ALA A 199 14.87 -13.73 3.62
C ALA A 199 15.56 -13.24 2.34
N ILE A 200 14.90 -12.37 1.59
CA ILE A 200 15.42 -11.81 0.33
C ILE A 200 16.60 -10.88 0.61
N PHE A 201 16.51 -10.07 1.66
CA PHE A 201 17.61 -9.20 2.09
C PHE A 201 18.85 -10.01 2.46
N LEU A 202 18.70 -11.03 3.32
CA LEU A 202 19.80 -11.92 3.70
C LEU A 202 20.38 -12.66 2.50
N PHE A 203 19.53 -13.17 1.60
CA PHE A 203 19.97 -13.85 0.38
C PHE A 203 20.84 -12.93 -0.49
N LYS A 204 20.36 -11.71 -0.74
CA LYS A 204 21.11 -10.68 -1.48
C LYS A 204 22.40 -10.34 -0.75
N LEU A 205 22.38 -10.17 0.57
CA LEU A 205 23.53 -9.77 1.38
C LEU A 205 24.67 -10.80 1.27
N LEU A 206 24.34 -12.09 1.36
CA LEU A 206 25.30 -13.18 1.27
C LEU A 206 25.83 -13.40 -0.16
N ASN A 207 25.05 -13.03 -1.18
CA ASN A 207 25.42 -13.19 -2.59
C ASN A 207 26.08 -11.92 -3.19
N ALA A 208 26.01 -10.77 -2.50
CA ALA A 208 26.52 -9.50 -2.99
C ALA A 208 28.04 -9.40 -2.86
N LYS A 209 28.66 -8.78 -3.88
CA LYS A 209 30.08 -8.40 -3.84
C LYS A 209 30.28 -7.22 -2.90
N GLU A 210 31.48 -7.04 -2.36
CA GLU A 210 31.81 -5.92 -1.45
C GLU A 210 31.42 -4.54 -2.00
N ILE A 211 31.69 -4.30 -3.29
CA ILE A 211 31.40 -3.03 -3.97
C ILE A 211 29.90 -2.72 -4.02
N GLU A 212 29.04 -3.73 -3.88
CA GLU A 212 27.57 -3.61 -3.97
C GLU A 212 26.88 -3.35 -2.61
N LEU A 213 27.63 -3.35 -1.50
CA LEU A 213 27.08 -3.14 -0.16
C LEU A 213 27.25 -1.69 0.30
N ASN A 214 26.14 -1.06 0.70
CA ASN A 214 26.14 0.25 1.37
C ASN A 214 25.44 0.11 2.72
N LEU A 215 26.20 -0.21 3.75
CA LEU A 215 25.66 -0.57 5.06
C LEU A 215 25.44 0.64 5.98
N ARG A 216 25.53 1.87 5.47
CA ARG A 216 25.34 3.11 6.24
C ARG A 216 24.00 3.17 6.98
N SER A 217 22.97 2.50 6.48
CA SER A 217 21.66 2.42 7.15
C SER A 217 21.69 1.67 8.48
N PHE A 218 22.75 0.92 8.77
CA PHE A 218 22.95 0.17 10.01
C PHE A 218 23.66 0.98 11.10
N SER A 219 24.08 2.22 10.79
CA SER A 219 24.71 3.14 11.74
C SER A 219 25.75 2.49 12.66
N ASP A 220 25.38 2.23 13.92
CA ASP A 220 26.28 1.71 14.95
C ASP A 220 26.62 0.23 14.73
N GLU A 221 25.77 -0.52 14.01
CA GLU A 221 25.96 -1.93 13.71
C GLU A 221 26.74 -2.18 12.40
N GLU A 222 27.09 -1.12 11.65
CA GLU A 222 27.76 -1.21 10.34
C GLU A 222 29.06 -2.02 10.42
N LYS A 223 29.96 -1.67 11.34
CA LYS A 223 31.26 -2.36 11.50
C LYS A 223 31.14 -3.81 11.92
N GLU A 224 30.16 -4.11 12.78
CA GLU A 224 29.90 -5.48 13.22
C GLU A 224 29.42 -6.32 12.04
N LEU A 225 28.48 -5.77 11.26
CA LEU A 225 27.94 -6.42 10.08
C LEU A 225 29.03 -6.66 9.02
N GLU A 226 29.88 -5.68 8.74
CA GLU A 226 31.03 -5.82 7.84
C GLU A 226 31.96 -6.96 8.29
N GLY A 227 32.37 -6.98 9.56
CA GLY A 227 33.25 -8.03 10.09
C GLY A 227 32.63 -9.43 10.09
N LEU A 228 31.31 -9.55 10.23
CA LEU A 228 30.62 -10.83 10.08
C LEU A 228 30.59 -11.31 8.63
N LEU A 229 30.35 -10.40 7.69
CA LEU A 229 30.30 -10.71 6.25
C LEU A 229 31.68 -11.08 5.71
N GLU A 230 32.75 -10.44 6.16
CA GLU A 230 34.12 -10.81 5.83
C GLU A 230 34.40 -12.27 6.22
N LYS A 231 34.13 -12.64 7.47
CA LYS A 231 34.30 -14.02 7.96
C LYS A 231 33.44 -15.03 7.18
N LEU A 232 32.19 -14.68 6.89
CA LEU A 232 31.32 -15.54 6.10
C LEU A 232 31.82 -15.74 4.67
N ARG A 233 32.44 -14.72 4.06
CA ARG A 233 33.05 -14.82 2.73
C ARG A 233 34.34 -15.65 2.74
N GLU A 234 35.07 -15.68 3.85
CA GLU A 234 36.22 -16.59 4.00
C GLU A 234 35.78 -18.07 4.02
N ILE A 235 34.68 -18.36 4.72
CA ILE A 235 34.12 -19.72 4.81
C ILE A 235 33.39 -20.10 3.51
N TYR A 236 32.63 -19.15 2.95
CA TYR A 236 31.84 -19.33 1.73
C TYR A 236 32.17 -18.25 0.69
N PRO A 237 33.28 -18.37 -0.06
CA PRO A 237 33.64 -17.37 -1.08
C PRO A 237 32.63 -17.28 -2.24
N GLN A 238 32.00 -18.41 -2.58
CA GLN A 238 30.95 -18.52 -3.60
C GLN A 238 29.89 -19.53 -3.13
N PRO A 239 29.03 -19.15 -2.17
CA PRO A 239 28.10 -20.09 -1.56
C PRO A 239 27.11 -20.63 -2.60
N LYS A 240 26.91 -21.95 -2.63
CA LYS A 240 25.79 -22.57 -3.32
C LYS A 240 24.54 -22.34 -2.51
N MET A 241 23.74 -21.36 -2.91
CA MET A 241 22.53 -20.96 -2.21
C MET A 241 21.25 -21.24 -3.00
N ALA A 242 20.16 -21.48 -2.27
CA ALA A 242 18.82 -21.54 -2.83
C ALA A 242 17.79 -20.89 -1.91
N LEU A 243 16.83 -20.19 -2.51
CA LEU A 243 15.61 -19.74 -1.85
C LEU A 243 14.47 -20.68 -2.24
N VAL A 244 14.13 -21.62 -1.37
CA VAL A 244 13.05 -22.59 -1.55
C VAL A 244 11.71 -21.93 -1.22
N VAL A 245 10.77 -22.00 -2.16
CA VAL A 245 9.41 -21.49 -2.00
C VAL A 245 8.42 -22.58 -2.44
N PRO A 246 7.71 -23.23 -1.49
CA PRO A 246 6.80 -24.32 -1.82
C PRO A 246 5.66 -23.91 -2.77
N MET A 247 5.10 -22.72 -2.55
CA MET A 247 3.93 -22.22 -3.27
C MET A 247 4.28 -21.69 -4.66
N THR A 248 3.70 -22.27 -5.71
CA THR A 248 4.03 -21.94 -7.12
C THR A 248 3.73 -20.48 -7.50
N SER A 249 2.58 -19.94 -7.09
CA SER A 249 2.21 -18.54 -7.39
C SER A 249 3.23 -17.58 -6.79
N PHE A 250 3.48 -17.71 -5.48
CA PHE A 250 4.42 -16.87 -4.77
C PHE A 250 5.87 -17.05 -5.24
N ARG A 251 6.28 -18.29 -5.56
CA ARG A 251 7.58 -18.57 -6.19
C ARG A 251 7.74 -17.81 -7.50
N ASN A 252 6.72 -17.80 -8.37
CA ASN A 252 6.77 -17.07 -9.64
C ASN A 252 6.88 -15.56 -9.42
N THR A 253 6.19 -15.03 -8.41
CA THR A 253 6.31 -13.64 -7.97
C THR A 253 7.74 -13.31 -7.54
N LEU A 254 8.36 -14.12 -6.67
CA LEU A 254 9.74 -13.90 -6.24
C LEU A 254 10.75 -14.05 -7.39
N LYS A 255 10.51 -14.97 -8.34
CA LYS A 255 11.30 -15.06 -9.58
C LYS A 255 11.23 -13.79 -10.44
N LYS A 256 10.09 -13.08 -10.46
CA LYS A 256 9.97 -11.77 -11.12
C LYS A 256 10.78 -10.72 -10.35
N ALA A 257 10.64 -10.66 -9.03
CA ALA A 257 11.38 -9.73 -8.19
C ALA A 257 12.91 -9.89 -8.34
N PHE A 258 13.41 -11.13 -8.30
CA PHE A 258 14.85 -11.41 -8.42
C PHE A 258 15.43 -10.98 -9.78
N ARG A 259 14.66 -11.00 -10.87
CA ARG A 259 15.13 -10.53 -12.19
C ARG A 259 15.41 -9.03 -12.24
N ASN A 260 14.71 -8.26 -11.42
CA ASN A 260 14.82 -6.80 -11.39
C ASN A 260 15.87 -6.31 -10.38
N VAL A 261 16.58 -7.24 -9.73
CA VAL A 261 17.55 -6.95 -8.70
C VAL A 261 18.94 -7.35 -9.20
N SER A 262 19.85 -6.38 -9.26
CA SER A 262 21.24 -6.63 -9.68
C SER A 262 21.89 -7.77 -8.87
N GLY A 263 22.67 -8.64 -9.50
CA GLY A 263 23.35 -9.75 -8.82
C GLY A 263 22.47 -10.96 -8.45
N LEU A 264 21.14 -10.86 -8.54
CA LEU A 264 20.22 -11.98 -8.32
C LEU A 264 19.73 -12.59 -9.65
N LYS A 265 19.34 -13.86 -9.62
CA LYS A 265 18.82 -14.59 -10.77
C LYS A 265 17.54 -15.34 -10.42
N ALA A 266 16.65 -15.50 -11.40
CA ALA A 266 15.37 -16.18 -11.21
C ALA A 266 15.50 -17.67 -10.84
N ASP A 267 16.57 -18.33 -11.24
CA ASP A 267 16.84 -19.74 -10.97
C ASP A 267 17.33 -20.00 -9.53
N MET A 268 17.72 -18.96 -8.79
CA MET A 268 18.02 -19.04 -7.36
C MET A 268 16.78 -19.30 -6.49
N VAL A 269 15.58 -18.97 -7.00
CA VAL A 269 14.31 -19.24 -6.32
C VAL A 269 13.73 -20.56 -6.85
N ILE A 270 13.68 -21.60 -6.01
CA ILE A 270 13.38 -22.97 -6.47
C ILE A 270 12.18 -23.60 -5.76
N SER A 271 11.62 -24.64 -6.36
CA SER A 271 10.66 -25.53 -5.70
C SER A 271 11.36 -26.54 -4.79
N PRO A 272 10.66 -27.12 -3.79
CA PRO A 272 11.21 -28.22 -3.00
C PRO A 272 11.66 -29.42 -3.84
N SER A 273 10.95 -29.73 -4.93
CA SER A 273 11.36 -30.81 -5.86
C SER A 273 12.61 -30.49 -6.68
N GLU A 274 12.98 -29.23 -6.85
CA GLU A 274 14.24 -28.85 -7.50
C GLU A 274 15.43 -28.92 -6.55
N LEU A 275 15.18 -28.78 -5.24
CA LEU A 275 16.20 -28.86 -4.19
C LEU A 275 16.93 -30.20 -4.19
N VAL A 276 16.23 -31.30 -4.47
CA VAL A 276 16.80 -32.66 -4.41
C VAL A 276 17.81 -32.98 -5.52
N LYS A 277 18.04 -32.06 -6.46
CA LYS A 277 18.96 -32.25 -7.59
C LYS A 277 20.43 -32.10 -7.20
N GLN A 278 20.74 -31.39 -6.12
CA GLN A 278 22.11 -31.13 -5.65
C GLN A 278 22.13 -30.71 -4.18
N ASN A 279 23.32 -30.70 -3.59
CA ASN A 279 23.56 -30.17 -2.23
C ASN A 279 23.89 -28.66 -2.28
N TYR A 280 23.55 -27.97 -1.20
CA TYR A 280 23.71 -26.53 -1.03
C TYR A 280 24.44 -26.22 0.28
N ASP A 281 25.20 -25.13 0.27
CA ASP A 281 25.88 -24.65 1.48
C ASP A 281 24.86 -23.98 2.41
N ILE A 282 23.99 -23.13 1.86
CA ILE A 282 22.96 -22.41 2.61
C ILE A 282 21.63 -22.47 1.87
N VAL A 283 20.58 -22.99 2.52
CA VAL A 283 19.22 -23.03 1.98
C VAL A 283 18.31 -22.15 2.83
N LEU A 284 17.68 -21.16 2.20
CA LEU A 284 16.62 -20.37 2.82
C LEU A 284 15.29 -20.94 2.37
N VAL A 285 14.35 -21.18 3.29
CA VAL A 285 13.01 -21.64 3.00
C VAL A 285 12.02 -20.58 3.43
N ASP A 286 11.44 -19.88 2.46
CA ASP A 286 10.34 -18.96 2.74
C ASP A 286 9.00 -19.70 2.75
N GLU A 287 8.07 -19.23 3.58
CA GLU A 287 6.79 -19.89 3.83
C GLU A 287 6.97 -21.37 4.23
N SER A 288 7.93 -21.66 5.13
CA SER A 288 8.36 -23.03 5.44
C SER A 288 7.23 -23.91 6.01
N HIS A 289 6.24 -23.30 6.65
CA HIS A 289 5.01 -23.95 7.11
C HIS A 289 4.19 -24.60 5.97
N ARG A 290 4.53 -24.30 4.70
CA ARG A 290 3.91 -24.84 3.47
C ARG A 290 4.75 -25.93 2.79
N LEU A 291 5.89 -26.30 3.37
CA LEU A 291 6.58 -27.53 3.01
C LEU A 291 5.59 -28.69 3.19
N ARG A 292 5.63 -29.66 2.28
CA ARG A 292 4.57 -30.66 2.16
C ARG A 292 4.95 -32.00 2.76
N LYS A 293 3.97 -32.73 3.25
CA LYS A 293 4.00 -34.18 3.47
C LYS A 293 3.18 -34.90 2.40
N ARG A 294 3.27 -36.22 2.34
CA ARG A 294 2.64 -37.05 1.30
C ARG A 294 1.12 -37.23 1.47
N THR A 295 0.37 -36.14 1.62
CA THR A 295 -1.09 -36.12 1.83
C THR A 295 -1.74 -35.15 0.85
N ASN A 296 -2.83 -35.56 0.18
CA ASN A 296 -3.65 -34.73 -0.72
C ASN A 296 -2.85 -33.88 -1.74
N LEU A 297 -1.78 -34.43 -2.31
CA LEU A 297 -0.86 -33.71 -3.21
C LEU A 297 -1.32 -33.60 -4.66
N GLY A 298 -2.41 -34.29 -5.05
CA GLY A 298 -2.90 -34.31 -6.43
C GLY A 298 -1.80 -34.71 -7.42
N ALA A 299 -1.61 -33.92 -8.48
CA ALA A 299 -0.58 -34.19 -9.50
C ALA A 299 0.86 -34.20 -8.96
N TYR A 300 1.11 -33.65 -7.76
CA TYR A 300 2.45 -33.58 -7.17
C TYR A 300 2.91 -34.88 -6.49
N PHE A 301 2.03 -35.88 -6.29
CA PHE A 301 2.41 -37.18 -5.69
C PHE A 301 3.60 -37.83 -6.40
N GLY A 302 3.62 -37.83 -7.74
CA GLY A 302 4.70 -38.44 -8.51
C GLY A 302 6.05 -37.73 -8.34
N ALA A 303 6.05 -36.40 -8.22
CA ALA A 303 7.27 -35.63 -7.97
C ALA A 303 7.79 -35.87 -6.54
N PHE A 304 6.88 -35.96 -5.57
CA PHE A 304 7.21 -36.27 -4.18
C PHE A 304 7.86 -37.66 -4.04
N ASP A 305 7.25 -38.69 -4.63
CA ASP A 305 7.77 -40.06 -4.56
C ASP A 305 9.17 -40.18 -5.19
N LYS A 306 9.41 -39.50 -6.32
CA LYS A 306 10.73 -39.47 -6.97
C LYS A 306 11.77 -38.77 -6.12
N ALA A 307 11.42 -37.65 -5.48
CA ALA A 307 12.30 -36.91 -4.60
C ALA A 307 12.69 -37.74 -3.36
N CYS A 308 11.72 -38.40 -2.72
CA CYS A 308 11.99 -39.32 -1.60
C CYS A 308 12.92 -40.46 -2.01
N ALA A 309 12.69 -41.08 -3.18
CA ALA A 309 13.54 -42.15 -3.70
C ALA A 309 14.97 -41.67 -3.96
N ALA A 310 15.14 -40.50 -4.58
CA ALA A 310 16.46 -39.89 -4.83
C ALA A 310 17.23 -39.59 -3.54
N LEU A 311 16.51 -39.21 -2.48
CA LEU A 311 17.08 -38.93 -1.17
C LEU A 311 17.20 -40.17 -0.27
N GLY A 312 16.71 -41.33 -0.70
CA GLY A 312 16.65 -42.54 0.14
C GLY A 312 15.82 -42.35 1.41
N LEU A 313 14.72 -41.59 1.33
CA LEU A 313 13.80 -41.33 2.43
C LEU A 313 12.50 -42.12 2.25
N ASP A 314 11.91 -42.58 3.36
CA ASP A 314 10.58 -43.19 3.32
C ASP A 314 9.51 -42.12 3.07
N LYS A 315 8.88 -42.20 1.90
CA LYS A 315 7.84 -41.28 1.44
C LYS A 315 6.59 -41.25 2.33
N HIS A 316 6.38 -42.25 3.20
CA HIS A 316 5.23 -42.31 4.10
C HIS A 316 5.50 -41.64 5.46
N VAL A 317 6.76 -41.39 5.79
CA VAL A 317 7.18 -40.83 7.09
C VAL A 317 7.81 -39.45 6.94
N CYS A 318 8.50 -39.19 5.82
CA CYS A 318 9.16 -37.92 5.59
C CYS A 318 8.24 -36.83 5.01
N SER A 319 8.74 -35.61 5.08
CA SER A 319 8.18 -34.40 4.49
C SER A 319 9.27 -33.65 3.71
N GLU A 320 8.87 -32.59 3.00
CA GLU A 320 9.82 -31.68 2.35
C GLU A 320 10.74 -30.95 3.36
N LEU A 321 10.39 -30.91 4.65
CA LEU A 321 11.29 -30.43 5.71
C LEU A 321 12.54 -31.30 5.81
N ASP A 322 12.37 -32.63 5.79
CA ASP A 322 13.48 -33.58 5.83
C ASP A 322 14.36 -33.46 4.57
N TRP A 323 13.76 -33.11 3.43
CA TRP A 323 14.51 -32.88 2.19
C TRP A 323 15.43 -31.67 2.32
N VAL A 324 14.93 -30.59 2.94
CA VAL A 324 15.73 -29.38 3.18
C VAL A 324 16.91 -29.72 4.07
N CYS A 325 16.66 -30.30 5.24
CA CYS A 325 17.73 -30.64 6.19
C CYS A 325 18.77 -31.58 5.57
N LYS A 326 18.37 -32.49 4.66
CA LYS A 326 19.30 -33.42 4.01
C LYS A 326 20.16 -32.78 2.91
N GLN A 327 19.66 -31.76 2.23
CA GLN A 327 20.32 -31.15 1.06
C GLN A 327 21.09 -29.87 1.41
N SER A 328 21.10 -29.44 2.68
CA SER A 328 21.73 -28.20 3.13
C SER A 328 22.76 -28.44 4.22
N ALA A 329 23.91 -27.74 4.15
CA ALA A 329 24.80 -27.65 5.30
C ALA A 329 24.24 -26.70 6.38
N LYS A 330 23.65 -25.56 5.96
CA LYS A 330 22.88 -24.65 6.81
C LYS A 330 21.47 -24.46 6.23
N ALA A 331 20.43 -24.66 7.03
CA ALA A 331 19.04 -24.38 6.65
C ALA A 331 18.44 -23.23 7.46
N ILE A 332 17.80 -22.26 6.81
CA ILE A 332 17.08 -21.16 7.46
C ILE A 332 15.60 -21.25 7.10
N PHE A 333 14.74 -21.48 8.08
CA PHE A 333 13.30 -21.65 7.92
C PHE A 333 12.54 -20.42 8.39
N PHE A 334 11.81 -19.77 7.48
CA PHE A 334 10.89 -18.68 7.82
C PHE A 334 9.49 -19.24 8.08
N TYR A 335 9.17 -19.42 9.36
CA TYR A 335 8.06 -20.23 9.82
C TYR A 335 6.92 -19.39 10.43
N ASP A 336 5.68 -19.83 10.19
CA ASP A 336 4.47 -19.30 10.82
C ASP A 336 3.47 -20.45 11.02
N GLU A 337 3.39 -20.95 12.25
CA GLU A 337 2.51 -22.07 12.61
C GLU A 337 1.04 -21.79 12.30
N ASN A 338 0.59 -20.54 12.46
CA ASN A 338 -0.82 -20.17 12.28
C ASN A 338 -1.24 -20.11 10.81
N GLN A 339 -0.28 -20.17 9.87
CA GLN A 339 -0.54 -20.18 8.43
C GLN A 339 -0.46 -21.60 7.83
N SER A 340 -0.31 -22.64 8.64
CA SER A 340 -0.55 -24.02 8.22
C SER A 340 -2.05 -24.23 7.99
N ILE A 341 -2.43 -24.24 6.72
CA ILE A 341 -3.83 -24.24 6.26
C ILE A 341 -4.05 -25.24 5.12
N LYS A 342 -3.23 -26.29 4.99
CA LYS A 342 -3.56 -27.48 4.20
C LYS A 342 -3.21 -28.77 4.93
N PRO A 343 -4.00 -29.86 4.78
CA PRO A 343 -3.62 -31.18 5.29
C PRO A 343 -2.32 -31.72 4.69
N SER A 344 -1.92 -31.19 3.53
CA SER A 344 -0.66 -31.51 2.88
C SER A 344 0.55 -30.82 3.50
N ASP A 345 0.37 -29.80 4.34
CA ASP A 345 1.46 -29.08 4.99
C ASP A 345 2.20 -30.00 5.98
N ALA A 346 3.50 -29.75 6.16
CA ALA A 346 4.34 -30.42 7.14
C ALA A 346 3.77 -30.21 8.54
N ASN A 347 3.93 -31.19 9.43
CA ASN A 347 3.26 -31.13 10.72
C ASN A 347 3.95 -30.10 11.62
N ALA A 348 3.16 -29.41 12.44
CA ALA A 348 3.71 -28.55 13.49
C ALA A 348 4.68 -29.32 14.42
N THR A 349 4.43 -30.61 14.64
CA THR A 349 5.30 -31.49 15.43
C THR A 349 6.69 -31.68 14.80
N ASP A 350 6.79 -31.66 13.47
CA ASP A 350 8.07 -31.79 12.76
C ASP A 350 8.93 -30.55 13.01
N PHE A 351 8.33 -29.36 12.92
CA PHE A 351 8.97 -28.10 13.31
C PHE A 351 9.27 -28.03 14.80
N ALA A 352 8.38 -28.52 15.68
CA ALA A 352 8.64 -28.55 17.12
C ALA A 352 9.88 -29.41 17.45
N ARG A 353 10.02 -30.57 16.80
CA ARG A 353 11.21 -31.43 16.92
C ARG A 353 12.46 -30.73 16.38
N LEU A 354 12.36 -30.07 15.23
CA LEU A 354 13.47 -29.29 14.67
C LEU A 354 13.94 -28.20 15.65
N LYS A 355 13.00 -27.41 16.18
CA LYS A 355 13.27 -26.33 17.15
C LYS A 355 13.90 -26.82 18.46
N ALA A 356 13.58 -28.05 18.87
CA ALA A 356 14.12 -28.65 20.09
C ALA A 356 15.53 -29.25 19.92
N ALA A 357 16.03 -29.40 18.69
CA ALA A 357 17.35 -29.97 18.44
C ALA A 357 18.47 -29.01 18.87
N SER A 358 19.55 -29.53 19.44
CA SER A 358 20.69 -28.73 19.89
C SER A 358 21.47 -28.06 18.76
N SER A 359 21.33 -28.56 17.53
CA SER A 359 21.88 -27.94 16.31
C SER A 359 20.94 -26.89 15.69
N THR A 360 19.86 -26.52 16.37
CA THR A 360 18.90 -25.53 15.89
C THR A 360 18.91 -24.27 16.73
N GLN A 361 19.02 -23.11 16.09
CA GLN A 361 18.76 -21.82 16.72
C GLN A 361 17.38 -21.29 16.31
N VAL A 362 16.63 -20.77 17.29
CA VAL A 362 15.31 -20.15 17.04
C VAL A 362 15.37 -18.66 17.32
N GLN A 363 14.77 -17.87 16.44
CA GLN A 363 14.59 -16.43 16.59
C GLN A 363 13.13 -16.06 16.32
N THR A 364 12.65 -14.99 16.95
CA THR A 364 11.25 -14.56 16.82
C THR A 364 11.18 -13.12 16.33
N LEU A 365 10.46 -12.89 15.23
CA LEU A 365 10.06 -11.57 14.75
C LEU A 365 8.68 -11.21 15.32
N SER A 366 8.62 -10.08 16.00
CA SER A 366 7.43 -9.61 16.73
C SER A 366 6.74 -8.44 16.06
N SER A 367 7.47 -7.67 15.24
CA SER A 367 6.98 -6.44 14.62
C SER A 367 6.00 -6.75 13.48
N GLN A 368 4.78 -6.20 13.52
CA GLN A 368 3.76 -6.34 12.48
C GLN A 368 3.78 -5.14 11.52
N PHE A 369 3.97 -5.38 10.22
CA PHE A 369 4.06 -4.34 9.19
C PHE A 369 2.88 -4.32 8.21
N ARG A 370 2.20 -5.46 8.02
CA ARG A 370 1.16 -5.59 6.99
C ARG A 370 -0.08 -4.79 7.35
N VAL A 371 -0.59 -5.01 8.55
CA VAL A 371 -1.85 -4.42 8.99
C VAL A 371 -1.56 -3.13 9.74
N ARG A 372 -2.09 -1.99 9.27
CA ARG A 372 -1.90 -0.68 9.93
C ARG A 372 -2.46 -0.61 11.35
N ALA A 373 -3.34 -1.54 11.69
CA ALA A 373 -3.86 -1.75 13.04
C ALA A 373 -2.84 -2.34 14.03
N GLY A 374 -1.71 -2.85 13.53
CA GLY A 374 -0.61 -3.39 14.33
C GLY A 374 -0.93 -4.72 15.03
N GLN A 375 -0.02 -5.14 15.90
CA GLN A 375 -0.12 -6.39 16.66
C GLN A 375 -1.37 -6.49 17.57
N PRO A 376 -1.90 -5.40 18.16
CA PRO A 376 -3.15 -5.47 18.92
C PRO A 376 -4.33 -6.02 18.11
N PHE A 377 -4.41 -5.70 16.81
CA PHE A 377 -5.46 -6.24 15.94
C PHE A 377 -5.27 -7.73 15.65
N VAL A 378 -4.04 -8.17 15.43
CA VAL A 378 -3.72 -9.60 15.23
C VAL A 378 -4.20 -10.42 16.43
N LYS A 379 -3.89 -9.95 17.64
CA LYS A 379 -4.36 -10.58 18.88
C LYS A 379 -5.88 -10.50 19.01
N PHE A 380 -6.47 -9.37 18.68
CA PHE A 380 -7.92 -9.19 18.72
C PHE A 380 -8.66 -10.18 17.81
N VAL A 381 -8.20 -10.36 16.57
CA VAL A 381 -8.79 -11.32 15.62
C VAL A 381 -8.62 -12.75 16.11
N ASP A 382 -7.46 -13.10 16.69
CA ASP A 382 -7.26 -14.41 17.30
C ASP A 382 -8.24 -14.66 18.46
N ASP A 383 -8.35 -13.70 19.38
CA ASP A 383 -9.25 -13.80 20.52
C ASP A 383 -10.73 -13.79 20.08
N LEU A 384 -11.09 -13.07 19.01
CA LEU A 384 -12.44 -13.05 18.42
C LEU A 384 -12.81 -14.43 17.86
N LEU A 385 -11.95 -15.01 17.03
CA LEU A 385 -12.24 -16.29 16.37
C LEU A 385 -12.18 -17.48 17.34
N ASN A 386 -11.51 -17.33 18.48
CA ASN A 386 -11.46 -18.34 19.54
C ASN A 386 -12.44 -18.05 20.69
N VAL A 387 -13.31 -17.05 20.57
CA VAL A 387 -14.30 -16.66 21.59
C VAL A 387 -13.67 -16.40 22.96
N ARG A 388 -12.55 -15.66 22.98
CA ARG A 388 -11.80 -15.27 24.19
C ARG A 388 -12.00 -13.80 24.57
N LEU A 389 -12.75 -13.04 23.77
CA LEU A 389 -13.03 -11.62 24.04
C LEU A 389 -14.16 -11.46 25.06
N GLN A 390 -13.98 -10.52 25.98
CA GLN A 390 -15.05 -10.08 26.87
C GLN A 390 -16.10 -9.28 26.08
N THR A 391 -17.38 -9.46 26.40
CA THR A 391 -18.51 -8.75 25.79
C THR A 391 -18.28 -7.23 25.77
N GLY A 392 -18.56 -6.60 24.63
CA GLY A 392 -18.41 -5.15 24.44
C GLY A 392 -16.98 -4.67 24.20
N LYS A 393 -15.96 -5.53 24.31
CA LYS A 393 -14.59 -5.21 23.89
C LYS A 393 -14.56 -5.08 22.37
N ARG A 394 -14.50 -3.84 21.89
CA ARG A 394 -14.44 -3.50 20.46
C ARG A 394 -13.04 -3.04 20.05
N PHE A 395 -12.63 -3.44 18.85
CA PHE A 395 -11.41 -2.91 18.24
C PHE A 395 -11.69 -1.53 17.62
N ARG A 396 -10.82 -0.55 17.90
CA ARG A 396 -10.87 0.78 17.29
C ARG A 396 -9.46 1.23 16.95
N SER A 397 -9.28 1.82 15.78
CA SER A 397 -8.03 2.41 15.32
C SER A 397 -8.31 3.62 14.45
N GLY A 398 -7.54 4.70 14.61
CA GLY A 398 -7.61 5.86 13.72
C GLY A 398 -6.94 5.63 12.35
N HIS A 399 -6.22 4.53 12.19
CA HIS A 399 -5.43 4.23 10.99
C HIS A 399 -5.84 2.92 10.30
N TYR A 400 -6.95 2.30 10.75
CA TYR A 400 -7.46 1.06 10.20
C TYR A 400 -8.98 0.94 10.32
N GLU A 401 -9.65 0.68 9.20
CA GLU A 401 -11.10 0.50 9.16
C GLU A 401 -11.47 -0.97 9.40
N PHE A 402 -12.12 -1.26 10.52
CA PHE A 402 -12.65 -2.59 10.80
C PHE A 402 -14.15 -2.50 11.07
N LYS A 403 -14.96 -3.01 10.13
CA LYS A 403 -16.40 -2.76 10.06
C LYS A 403 -17.18 -4.03 9.77
N LEU A 404 -18.32 -4.18 10.43
CA LEU A 404 -19.30 -5.23 10.16
C LEU A 404 -20.47 -4.63 9.37
N PHE A 405 -20.93 -5.34 8.35
CA PHE A 405 -22.05 -4.95 7.50
C PHE A 405 -23.25 -5.84 7.76
N ASP A 406 -24.44 -5.24 7.76
CA ASP A 406 -25.71 -5.96 7.87
C ASP A 406 -26.26 -6.39 6.50
N SER A 407 -25.87 -5.71 5.43
CA SER A 407 -26.19 -6.06 4.04
C SER A 407 -24.93 -6.45 3.26
N ILE A 408 -25.02 -7.57 2.53
CA ILE A 408 -23.95 -8.00 1.63
C ILE A 408 -23.79 -7.03 0.46
N GLU A 409 -24.89 -6.45 -0.03
CA GLU A 409 -24.87 -5.48 -1.13
C GLU A 409 -24.06 -4.24 -0.77
N GLU A 410 -24.27 -3.71 0.44
CA GLU A 410 -23.53 -2.57 0.97
C GLU A 410 -22.05 -2.87 1.12
N MET A 411 -21.70 -4.07 1.61
CA MET A 411 -20.30 -4.46 1.74
C MET A 411 -19.63 -4.55 0.36
N VAL A 412 -20.31 -5.14 -0.64
CA VAL A 412 -19.80 -5.21 -2.02
C VAL A 412 -19.56 -3.82 -2.60
N ARG A 413 -20.51 -2.89 -2.40
CA ARG A 413 -20.38 -1.49 -2.82
C ARG A 413 -19.18 -0.80 -2.16
N ALA A 414 -19.06 -0.92 -0.84
CA ALA A 414 -17.96 -0.34 -0.08
C ALA A 414 -16.59 -0.88 -0.50
N VAL A 415 -16.47 -2.18 -0.78
CA VAL A 415 -15.22 -2.77 -1.29
C VAL A 415 -14.88 -2.25 -2.68
N ARG A 416 -15.87 -2.08 -3.57
CA ARG A 416 -15.66 -1.49 -4.90
C ARG A 416 -15.17 -0.05 -4.80
N GLU A 417 -15.79 0.78 -3.97
CA GLU A 417 -15.35 2.15 -3.73
C GLU A 417 -13.89 2.21 -3.25
N LYS A 418 -13.51 1.33 -2.30
CA LYS A 418 -12.12 1.22 -1.83
C LYS A 418 -11.18 0.67 -2.90
N ASN A 419 -11.67 -0.15 -3.85
CA ASN A 419 -10.89 -0.60 -4.99
C ASN A 419 -10.64 0.55 -5.97
N ASP A 420 -11.64 1.38 -6.24
CA ASP A 420 -11.49 2.53 -7.14
C ASP A 420 -10.52 3.57 -6.55
N GLN A 421 -10.56 3.74 -5.22
CA GLN A 421 -9.70 4.69 -4.51
C GLN A 421 -8.24 4.22 -4.36
N PHE A 422 -8.01 2.93 -4.05
CA PHE A 422 -6.68 2.43 -3.65
C PHE A 422 -6.15 1.28 -4.50
N GLY A 423 -6.98 0.67 -5.35
CA GLY A 423 -6.70 -0.60 -6.01
C GLY A 423 -6.56 -1.75 -5.01
N LEU A 424 -6.46 -2.99 -5.53
CA LEU A 424 -6.24 -4.21 -4.72
C LEU A 424 -7.17 -4.35 -3.51
N SER A 425 -8.43 -3.96 -3.66
CA SER A 425 -9.47 -4.25 -2.66
C SER A 425 -10.33 -5.39 -3.18
N ARG A 426 -10.48 -6.47 -2.40
CA ARG A 426 -11.08 -7.73 -2.88
C ARG A 426 -12.07 -8.32 -1.89
N MET A 427 -13.10 -8.95 -2.43
CA MET A 427 -14.01 -9.83 -1.68
C MET A 427 -13.35 -11.20 -1.52
N ILE A 428 -13.48 -11.80 -0.33
CA ILE A 428 -12.89 -13.09 0.03
C ILE A 428 -13.89 -13.84 0.90
N ALA A 429 -13.97 -15.16 0.74
CA ALA A 429 -14.80 -16.00 1.59
C ALA A 429 -14.10 -17.33 1.94
N GLY A 430 -14.59 -17.97 3.02
CA GLY A 430 -14.32 -19.39 3.24
C GLY A 430 -15.02 -20.25 2.18
N TYR A 431 -14.61 -21.51 2.02
CA TYR A 431 -15.14 -22.42 0.99
C TYR A 431 -16.56 -22.92 1.32
N ALA A 432 -17.53 -22.00 1.43
CA ALA A 432 -18.89 -22.28 1.89
C ALA A 432 -19.89 -22.65 0.78
N TRP A 433 -19.48 -22.52 -0.49
CA TRP A 433 -20.35 -22.74 -1.65
C TRP A 433 -19.72 -23.70 -2.66
N PRO A 434 -20.53 -24.45 -3.41
CA PRO A 434 -20.08 -25.14 -4.62
C PRO A 434 -19.45 -24.19 -5.63
N TRP A 435 -18.62 -24.73 -6.53
CA TRP A 435 -17.93 -23.95 -7.56
C TRP A 435 -18.44 -24.32 -8.95
N ILE A 436 -19.63 -23.82 -9.27
CA ILE A 436 -20.37 -24.08 -10.50
C ILE A 436 -19.67 -23.40 -11.70
N SER A 437 -19.25 -22.14 -11.50
CA SER A 437 -18.64 -21.29 -12.52
C SER A 437 -17.32 -21.83 -13.07
N LYS A 438 -16.67 -22.74 -12.33
CA LYS A 438 -15.46 -23.45 -12.77
C LYS A 438 -15.67 -24.26 -14.06
N THR A 439 -16.89 -24.72 -14.29
CA THR A 439 -17.27 -25.47 -15.51
C THR A 439 -18.21 -24.67 -16.40
N LYS A 440 -19.08 -23.83 -15.82
CA LYS A 440 -20.07 -23.02 -16.53
C LYS A 440 -19.84 -21.54 -16.24
N THR A 441 -18.96 -20.90 -17.00
CA THR A 441 -18.42 -19.56 -16.69
C THR A 441 -19.44 -18.42 -16.60
N SER A 442 -20.65 -18.60 -17.16
CA SER A 442 -21.76 -17.65 -17.07
C SER A 442 -22.58 -17.75 -15.78
N GLU A 443 -22.42 -18.83 -15.01
CA GLU A 443 -23.20 -19.09 -13.80
C GLU A 443 -22.60 -18.40 -12.58
N TYR A 444 -23.45 -18.13 -11.59
CA TYR A 444 -23.06 -17.63 -10.27
C TYR A 444 -22.84 -18.78 -9.30
N ASP A 445 -21.96 -18.57 -8.32
CA ASP A 445 -21.59 -19.60 -7.33
C ASP A 445 -22.20 -19.33 -5.96
N ILE A 446 -22.31 -18.05 -5.62
CA ILE A 446 -22.67 -17.54 -4.29
C ILE A 446 -23.90 -16.66 -4.48
N GLU A 447 -24.97 -16.96 -3.75
CA GLU A 447 -26.17 -16.14 -3.69
C GLU A 447 -26.50 -15.85 -2.22
N ILE A 448 -26.58 -14.57 -1.86
CA ILE A 448 -26.86 -14.08 -0.51
C ILE A 448 -27.80 -12.89 -0.66
N ASP A 449 -29.01 -12.97 -0.08
CA ASP A 449 -30.00 -11.89 -0.09
C ASP A 449 -30.25 -11.29 -1.51
N GLY A 450 -30.28 -12.14 -2.54
CA GLY A 450 -30.46 -11.74 -3.94
C GLY A 450 -29.20 -11.21 -4.64
N VAL A 451 -28.09 -11.00 -3.93
CA VAL A 451 -26.80 -10.64 -4.51
C VAL A 451 -26.10 -11.89 -5.03
N GLN A 452 -25.80 -11.90 -6.32
CA GLN A 452 -25.14 -13.02 -7.00
C GLN A 452 -23.66 -12.72 -7.25
N LEU A 453 -22.78 -13.60 -6.78
CA LEU A 453 -21.33 -13.48 -6.87
C LEU A 453 -20.71 -14.74 -7.46
N ARG A 454 -19.52 -14.59 -8.04
CA ARG A 454 -18.73 -15.70 -8.60
C ARG A 454 -17.43 -15.86 -7.84
N TRP A 455 -17.01 -17.11 -7.68
CA TRP A 455 -15.67 -17.44 -7.24
C TRP A 455 -14.62 -16.98 -8.26
N ASN A 456 -13.37 -16.88 -7.82
CA ASN A 456 -12.23 -16.49 -8.63
C ASN A 456 -12.09 -17.33 -9.93
N ARG A 457 -11.99 -16.70 -11.11
CA ARG A 457 -11.90 -17.48 -12.37
C ARG A 457 -10.58 -18.22 -12.60
N THR A 458 -9.50 -17.76 -11.97
CA THR A 458 -8.15 -18.32 -12.10
C THR A 458 -7.57 -18.65 -10.73
N ASN A 459 -6.72 -19.68 -10.68
CA ASN A 459 -6.01 -20.08 -9.45
C ASN A 459 -4.64 -19.42 -9.30
N THR A 460 -4.14 -18.80 -10.37
CA THR A 460 -2.81 -18.17 -10.40
C THR A 460 -2.95 -16.68 -10.63
N ASP A 461 -2.34 -15.89 -9.77
CA ASP A 461 -2.25 -14.43 -9.88
C ASP A 461 -3.64 -13.74 -10.01
N TRP A 462 -4.66 -14.32 -9.36
CA TRP A 462 -6.04 -13.84 -9.44
C TRP A 462 -6.20 -12.42 -8.94
N ILE A 463 -5.50 -12.06 -7.86
CA ILE A 463 -5.60 -10.73 -7.24
C ILE A 463 -5.28 -9.61 -8.23
N ASN A 464 -4.34 -9.85 -9.15
CA ASN A 464 -3.92 -8.89 -10.16
C ASN A 464 -4.66 -9.05 -11.50
N ALA A 465 -5.58 -10.03 -11.62
CA ALA A 465 -6.32 -10.26 -12.85
C ALA A 465 -7.38 -9.17 -13.09
N SER A 466 -7.52 -8.73 -14.35
CA SER A 466 -8.54 -7.75 -14.74
C SER A 466 -9.96 -8.27 -14.46
N GLY A 467 -10.78 -7.50 -13.74
CA GLY A 467 -12.14 -7.89 -13.35
C GLY A 467 -12.24 -8.75 -12.07
N ALA A 468 -11.11 -9.08 -11.43
CA ALA A 468 -11.08 -9.83 -10.17
C ALA A 468 -11.77 -9.10 -8.99
N ASP A 469 -11.95 -7.79 -9.09
CA ASP A 469 -12.72 -6.95 -8.16
C ASP A 469 -14.22 -7.28 -8.14
N SER A 470 -14.74 -7.92 -9.19
CA SER A 470 -16.12 -8.41 -9.28
C SER A 470 -16.29 -9.89 -8.85
N GLU A 471 -15.20 -10.53 -8.42
CA GLU A 471 -15.15 -11.93 -8.04
C GLU A 471 -14.85 -12.07 -6.53
N VAL A 472 -15.17 -13.23 -5.97
CA VAL A 472 -14.85 -13.61 -4.59
C VAL A 472 -13.64 -14.53 -4.60
N GLY A 473 -12.60 -14.13 -3.89
CA GLY A 473 -11.39 -14.92 -3.71
C GLY A 473 -11.60 -16.01 -2.68
N CYS A 474 -10.97 -17.16 -2.92
CA CYS A 474 -10.82 -18.18 -1.89
C CYS A 474 -9.46 -18.06 -1.18
N ILE A 475 -9.26 -18.84 -0.13
CA ILE A 475 -7.98 -18.83 0.61
C ILE A 475 -6.78 -19.21 -0.28
N HIS A 476 -6.96 -20.12 -1.25
CA HIS A 476 -5.86 -20.63 -2.09
C HIS A 476 -5.33 -19.59 -3.09
N THR A 477 -6.16 -18.62 -3.47
CA THR A 477 -5.78 -17.56 -4.42
C THR A 477 -5.42 -16.24 -3.76
N THR A 478 -5.72 -16.10 -2.47
CA THR A 478 -5.39 -14.91 -1.69
C THR A 478 -4.08 -15.06 -0.92
N GLN A 479 -3.58 -16.28 -0.74
CA GLN A 479 -2.35 -16.56 0.01
C GLN A 479 -1.10 -15.93 -0.60
N GLY A 480 -0.29 -15.35 0.28
CA GLY A 480 0.94 -14.65 -0.11
C GLY A 480 0.75 -13.22 -0.62
N TYR A 481 -0.47 -12.69 -0.69
CA TYR A 481 -0.70 -11.31 -1.16
C TYR A 481 -1.21 -10.39 -0.06
N ASP A 482 -0.75 -9.14 -0.13
CA ASP A 482 -1.27 -8.02 0.67
C ASP A 482 -2.30 -7.23 -0.15
N LEU A 483 -3.45 -6.94 0.46
CA LEU A 483 -4.58 -6.22 -0.16
C LEU A 483 -4.80 -4.89 0.56
N ASN A 484 -5.24 -3.84 -0.12
CA ASN A 484 -5.50 -2.56 0.54
C ASN A 484 -6.70 -2.68 1.48
N TYR A 485 -7.81 -3.23 0.99
CA TYR A 485 -8.99 -3.59 1.78
C TYR A 485 -9.46 -5.00 1.45
N THR A 486 -10.07 -5.66 2.42
CA THR A 486 -10.71 -6.97 2.23
C THR A 486 -12.14 -6.97 2.72
N GLY A 487 -13.08 -7.43 1.89
CA GLY A 487 -14.42 -7.80 2.33
C GLY A 487 -14.46 -9.30 2.60
N ILE A 488 -14.68 -9.70 3.85
CA ILE A 488 -14.68 -11.08 4.30
C ILE A 488 -16.10 -11.56 4.52
N ILE A 489 -16.51 -12.58 3.76
CA ILE A 489 -17.79 -13.25 3.92
C ILE A 489 -17.58 -14.50 4.76
N PHE A 490 -18.22 -14.56 5.92
CA PHE A 490 -18.39 -15.78 6.71
C PHE A 490 -19.62 -16.52 6.17
N GLY A 491 -19.39 -17.67 5.53
CA GLY A 491 -20.45 -18.49 4.97
C GLY A 491 -21.12 -19.40 6.01
N ASN A 492 -21.98 -20.30 5.54
CA ASN A 492 -22.77 -21.20 6.39
C ASN A 492 -21.98 -22.41 6.93
N GLU A 493 -20.70 -22.55 6.57
CA GLU A 493 -19.80 -23.53 7.16
C GLU A 493 -19.31 -23.14 8.55
N ILE A 494 -19.43 -21.88 8.93
CA ILE A 494 -19.01 -21.33 10.22
C ILE A 494 -20.19 -20.62 10.88
N ARG A 495 -20.56 -21.05 12.08
CA ARG A 495 -21.73 -20.56 12.82
C ARG A 495 -21.37 -20.31 14.28
N TYR A 496 -22.25 -19.64 15.00
CA TYR A 496 -22.10 -19.45 16.43
C TYR A 496 -23.22 -20.16 17.19
N ASP A 497 -22.84 -21.01 18.14
CA ASP A 497 -23.78 -21.69 19.03
C ASP A 497 -23.90 -20.90 20.34
N LYS A 498 -25.06 -20.25 20.52
CA LYS A 498 -25.40 -19.47 21.72
C LYS A 498 -25.46 -20.32 22.99
N ALA A 499 -25.72 -21.62 22.89
CA ALA A 499 -25.86 -22.48 24.08
C ALA A 499 -24.51 -22.87 24.68
N SER A 500 -23.53 -23.16 23.81
CA SER A 500 -22.17 -23.52 24.24
C SER A 500 -21.20 -22.33 24.30
N ASP A 501 -21.62 -21.15 23.84
CA ASP A 501 -20.78 -19.95 23.69
C ASP A 501 -19.52 -20.24 22.84
N THR A 502 -19.71 -20.93 21.71
CA THR A 502 -18.59 -21.28 20.82
C THR A 502 -18.94 -21.12 19.35
N ILE A 503 -17.91 -20.84 18.55
CA ILE A 503 -18.01 -21.00 17.09
C ILE A 503 -17.99 -22.50 16.75
N ILE A 504 -18.94 -22.94 15.92
CA ILE A 504 -19.05 -24.32 15.43
C ILE A 504 -18.87 -24.36 13.91
N ILE A 505 -18.39 -25.50 13.41
CA ILE A 505 -18.19 -25.75 11.98
C ILE A 505 -19.19 -26.76 11.46
N ASP A 506 -19.82 -26.43 10.33
CA ASP A 506 -20.63 -27.35 9.55
C ASP A 506 -19.79 -27.93 8.39
N LYS A 507 -19.41 -29.20 8.53
CA LYS A 507 -18.59 -29.92 7.55
C LYS A 507 -19.29 -30.13 6.21
N GLU A 508 -20.63 -30.17 6.18
CA GLU A 508 -21.40 -30.38 4.97
C GLU A 508 -21.41 -29.11 4.10
N ASN A 509 -21.39 -27.93 4.74
CA ASN A 509 -21.28 -26.66 4.05
C ASN A 509 -19.83 -26.26 3.70
N TYR A 510 -18.82 -27.06 4.06
CA TYR A 510 -17.43 -26.81 3.68
C TYR A 510 -17.04 -27.58 2.40
N PHE A 511 -16.90 -26.87 1.27
CA PHE A 511 -16.73 -27.46 -0.06
C PHE A 511 -15.28 -27.59 -0.53
N ASP A 512 -14.27 -27.25 0.29
CA ASP A 512 -12.87 -27.56 -0.03
C ASP A 512 -12.59 -29.05 0.20
N ARG A 513 -12.77 -29.84 -0.87
CA ARG A 513 -12.57 -31.29 -0.85
C ARG A 513 -11.16 -31.65 -0.38
N ASN A 514 -10.12 -30.96 -0.86
CA ASN A 514 -8.73 -31.25 -0.50
C ASN A 514 -8.38 -30.73 0.90
N GLY A 515 -9.06 -29.67 1.34
CA GLY A 515 -8.91 -29.08 2.67
C GLY A 515 -9.52 -29.92 3.80
N LYS A 516 -10.61 -30.66 3.53
CA LYS A 516 -11.24 -31.54 4.55
C LYS A 516 -10.89 -33.02 4.42
N GLN A 517 -10.47 -33.49 3.25
CA GLN A 517 -10.15 -34.90 3.04
C GLN A 517 -8.98 -35.33 3.94
N GLY A 518 -9.18 -36.42 4.69
CA GLY A 518 -8.18 -36.94 5.62
C GLY A 518 -8.19 -36.32 7.02
N ILE A 519 -8.97 -35.26 7.26
CA ILE A 519 -9.22 -34.75 8.62
C ILE A 519 -10.39 -35.53 9.23
N GLN A 520 -10.09 -36.39 10.20
CA GLN A 520 -11.10 -37.18 10.92
C GLN A 520 -11.61 -36.49 12.18
N ASP A 521 -10.73 -35.76 12.87
CA ASP A 521 -11.08 -35.03 14.09
C ASP A 521 -11.84 -33.72 13.76
N PRO A 522 -13.09 -33.56 14.23
CA PRO A 522 -13.85 -32.34 14.05
C PRO A 522 -13.17 -31.10 14.66
N GLN A 523 -12.43 -31.26 15.77
CA GLN A 523 -11.75 -30.14 16.41
C GLN A 523 -10.56 -29.65 15.57
N ALA A 524 -9.81 -30.57 14.96
CA ALA A 524 -8.79 -30.23 13.98
C ALA A 524 -9.37 -29.48 12.78
N LEU A 525 -10.52 -29.91 12.25
CA LEU A 525 -11.20 -29.19 11.15
C LEU A 525 -11.67 -27.80 11.58
N LYS A 526 -12.20 -27.66 12.81
CA LYS A 526 -12.57 -26.37 13.39
C LYS A 526 -11.38 -25.43 13.45
N GLN A 527 -10.27 -25.84 14.06
CA GLN A 527 -9.08 -25.01 14.17
C GLN A 527 -8.53 -24.61 12.79
N TYR A 528 -8.58 -25.53 11.84
CA TYR A 528 -8.16 -25.29 10.47
C TYR A 528 -8.98 -24.19 9.79
N ILE A 529 -10.31 -24.23 9.89
CA ILE A 529 -11.18 -23.19 9.31
C ILE A 529 -11.00 -21.85 10.05
N LEU A 530 -10.85 -21.85 11.37
CA LEU A 530 -10.54 -20.63 12.13
C LEU A 530 -9.21 -20.01 11.68
N ASN A 531 -8.18 -20.82 11.40
CA ASN A 531 -6.91 -20.34 10.86
C ASN A 531 -7.06 -19.73 9.46
N ILE A 532 -7.94 -20.29 8.61
CA ILE A 532 -8.28 -19.70 7.31
C ILE A 532 -8.87 -18.30 7.50
N TYR A 533 -9.89 -18.16 8.36
CA TYR A 533 -10.55 -16.88 8.63
C TYR A 533 -9.58 -15.86 9.25
N LYS A 534 -8.77 -16.29 10.23
CA LYS A 534 -7.70 -15.45 10.81
C LYS A 534 -6.75 -14.96 9.72
N THR A 535 -6.34 -15.83 8.82
CA THR A 535 -5.40 -15.49 7.74
C THR A 535 -6.01 -14.47 6.78
N ILE A 536 -7.26 -14.64 6.33
CA ILE A 536 -7.90 -13.71 5.38
C ILE A 536 -8.26 -12.37 6.02
N MET A 537 -8.66 -12.34 7.29
CA MET A 537 -8.99 -11.09 8.01
C MET A 537 -7.76 -10.19 8.24
N LEU A 538 -6.55 -10.77 8.22
CA LEU A 538 -5.29 -10.06 8.38
C LEU A 538 -4.63 -9.66 7.04
N ARG A 539 -5.35 -9.78 5.91
CA ARG A 539 -4.82 -9.41 4.58
C ARG A 539 -5.00 -7.93 4.24
N GLY A 540 -6.03 -7.28 4.75
CA GLY A 540 -6.27 -5.86 4.53
C GLY A 540 -5.22 -5.01 5.23
N ILE A 541 -4.50 -4.18 4.49
CA ILE A 541 -3.50 -3.23 4.99
C ILE A 541 -4.18 -2.05 5.69
N ARG A 542 -5.24 -1.53 5.07
CA ARG A 542 -5.96 -0.30 5.48
C ARG A 542 -7.31 -0.61 6.14
N GLY A 543 -7.93 -1.74 5.80
CA GLY A 543 -9.16 -2.15 6.46
C GLY A 543 -9.66 -3.53 6.10
N THR A 544 -10.51 -4.06 6.97
CA THR A 544 -11.23 -5.32 6.80
C THR A 544 -12.71 -5.09 7.07
N PHE A 545 -13.54 -5.39 6.07
CA PHE A 545 -14.99 -5.38 6.15
C PHE A 545 -15.48 -6.81 6.32
N VAL A 546 -16.51 -7.01 7.13
CA VAL A 546 -17.00 -8.33 7.51
C VAL A 546 -18.50 -8.41 7.26
N TYR A 547 -18.96 -9.54 6.75
CA TYR A 547 -20.36 -9.95 6.71
C TYR A 547 -20.45 -11.42 7.12
N ALA A 548 -21.48 -11.81 7.87
CA ALA A 548 -21.72 -13.18 8.28
C ALA A 548 -23.13 -13.63 7.88
N CYS A 549 -23.23 -14.78 7.20
CA CYS A 549 -24.50 -15.35 6.75
C CYS A 549 -25.34 -15.88 7.93
N ASP A 550 -24.69 -16.52 8.91
CA ASP A 550 -25.34 -16.99 10.13
C ASP A 550 -25.70 -15.83 11.05
N GLU A 551 -26.98 -15.70 11.40
CA GLU A 551 -27.50 -14.60 12.23
C GLU A 551 -26.89 -14.60 13.64
N SER A 552 -26.73 -15.77 14.26
CA SER A 552 -26.14 -15.89 15.60
C SER A 552 -24.67 -15.48 15.60
N LEU A 553 -23.92 -15.85 14.55
CA LEU A 553 -22.54 -15.39 14.37
C LEU A 553 -22.49 -13.88 14.12
N ARG A 554 -23.40 -13.34 13.32
CA ARG A 554 -23.48 -11.89 13.08
C ARG A 554 -23.73 -11.13 14.38
N GLU A 555 -24.65 -11.58 15.21
CA GLU A 555 -24.91 -11.00 16.54
C GLU A 555 -23.67 -11.05 17.44
N TYR A 556 -22.97 -12.18 17.50
CA TYR A 556 -21.70 -12.30 18.23
C TYR A 556 -20.67 -11.27 17.73
N LEU A 557 -20.49 -11.18 16.41
CA LEU A 557 -19.56 -10.23 15.81
C LEU A 557 -19.95 -8.76 16.10
N LYS A 558 -21.24 -8.40 16.14
CA LYS A 558 -21.73 -7.05 16.50
C LYS A 558 -21.31 -6.60 17.91
N GLN A 559 -21.04 -7.54 18.82
CA GLN A 559 -20.55 -7.21 20.16
C GLN A 559 -19.13 -6.64 20.12
N HIS A 560 -18.33 -7.05 19.13
CA HIS A 560 -16.89 -6.82 19.07
C HIS A 560 -16.44 -5.97 17.87
N ILE A 561 -17.22 -5.93 16.80
CA ILE A 561 -16.92 -5.18 15.57
C ILE A 561 -17.88 -3.99 15.47
N PRO A 562 -17.39 -2.76 15.22
CA PRO A 562 -18.24 -1.63 14.88
C PRO A 562 -19.12 -1.93 13.66
N VAL A 563 -20.44 -1.77 13.78
CA VAL A 563 -21.37 -1.92 12.65
C VAL A 563 -21.30 -0.66 11.80
N GLN A 564 -21.19 -0.84 10.49
CA GLN A 564 -21.36 0.26 9.53
C GLN A 564 -22.83 0.66 9.54
N THR A 565 -23.12 1.84 10.08
CA THR A 565 -24.45 2.45 10.02
C THR A 565 -24.45 3.42 8.85
N HIS A 566 -25.29 3.16 7.85
CA HIS A 566 -25.75 4.23 6.98
C HIS A 566 -26.89 4.98 7.70
N PRO A 567 -26.94 6.32 7.67
CA PRO A 567 -28.19 7.00 7.93
C PRO A 567 -29.17 6.49 6.88
N ALA A 568 -30.21 5.78 7.33
CA ALA A 568 -31.25 5.29 6.44
C ALA A 568 -31.85 6.49 5.70
N GLN A 569 -31.84 6.43 4.37
CA GLN A 569 -32.86 7.13 3.59
C GLN A 569 -34.20 6.50 4.01
N ASP A 570 -35.13 7.36 4.44
CA ASP A 570 -36.46 7.06 4.99
C ASP A 570 -36.52 6.56 6.46
N ALA A 571 -36.31 7.50 7.38
CA ALA A 571 -37.20 7.74 8.52
C ALA A 571 -36.86 9.11 9.13
N GLU A 572 -37.61 10.15 8.73
CA GLU A 572 -37.73 11.34 9.57
C GLU A 572 -38.28 10.91 10.94
N SER A 573 -37.43 10.98 11.95
CA SER A 573 -37.86 11.18 13.32
C SER A 573 -36.81 12.01 14.04
N PRO A 574 -37.26 12.97 14.85
CA PRO A 574 -36.65 14.29 14.90
C PRO A 574 -35.29 14.20 15.57
N ALA A 575 -34.25 14.63 14.85
CA ALA A 575 -33.03 15.07 15.50
C ALA A 575 -33.44 16.05 16.60
N SER A 576 -32.97 15.80 17.81
CA SER A 576 -33.08 16.73 18.93
C SER A 576 -32.82 18.13 18.38
N ILE A 577 -33.85 18.99 18.39
CA ILE A 577 -33.76 20.34 17.81
C ILE A 577 -32.68 21.07 18.60
N VAL A 578 -31.45 21.04 18.08
CA VAL A 578 -30.39 21.95 18.52
C VAL A 578 -30.90 23.29 18.04
N LYS A 579 -31.42 24.09 18.98
CA LYS A 579 -31.91 25.42 18.66
C LYS A 579 -30.78 26.17 17.95
N LEU A 580 -31.00 26.51 16.68
CA LEU A 580 -30.03 27.27 15.91
C LEU A 580 -29.96 28.66 16.56
N VAL A 581 -28.78 28.98 17.05
CA VAL A 581 -28.42 30.29 17.60
C VAL A 581 -27.55 30.97 16.54
N PRO A 582 -28.09 31.99 15.86
CA PRO A 582 -27.37 32.79 14.88
C PRO A 582 -25.95 33.15 15.32
N HIS A 583 -24.97 32.81 14.49
CA HIS A 583 -23.55 33.08 14.70
C HIS A 583 -22.89 32.40 15.91
N VAL A 584 -23.56 31.44 16.55
CA VAL A 584 -22.99 30.61 17.63
C VAL A 584 -22.81 29.18 17.16
N ASN A 585 -23.86 28.56 16.62
CA ASN A 585 -23.83 27.21 16.05
C ASN A 585 -24.48 27.14 14.65
N ALA A 586 -24.88 28.29 14.09
CA ALA A 586 -25.50 28.39 12.78
C ALA A 586 -25.01 29.61 11.99
N VAL A 587 -24.98 29.49 10.67
CA VAL A 587 -24.64 30.57 9.72
C VAL A 587 -25.81 30.82 8.77
N PRO A 588 -25.92 32.03 8.18
CA PRO A 588 -26.91 32.29 7.14
C PRO A 588 -26.68 31.35 5.95
N PHE A 589 -27.75 30.76 5.43
CA PHE A 589 -27.77 29.90 4.26
C PHE A 589 -28.43 30.64 3.09
N TYR A 590 -27.80 30.54 1.91
CA TYR A 590 -28.31 31.11 0.66
C TYR A 590 -28.35 30.00 -0.39
N ASP A 591 -29.51 29.77 -0.99
CA ASP A 591 -29.62 28.84 -2.11
C ASP A 591 -29.26 29.57 -3.41
N LEU A 592 -28.05 29.38 -3.91
CA LEU A 592 -27.53 30.07 -5.10
C LEU A 592 -27.31 29.04 -6.21
N GLU A 593 -27.92 29.23 -7.38
CA GLU A 593 -27.56 28.40 -8.54
C GLU A 593 -26.31 28.98 -9.21
N VAL A 594 -25.26 28.17 -9.34
CA VAL A 594 -23.92 28.63 -9.73
C VAL A 594 -23.50 27.93 -11.03
N ALA A 595 -23.75 28.52 -12.21
CA ALA A 595 -23.48 27.82 -13.47
C ALA A 595 -22.00 27.49 -13.71
N ALA A 596 -21.78 26.36 -14.39
CA ALA A 596 -20.48 25.73 -14.63
C ALA A 596 -19.78 26.17 -15.93
N GLY A 597 -20.25 27.22 -16.61
CA GLY A 597 -19.65 27.82 -17.82
C GLY A 597 -19.67 29.36 -17.75
N ASP A 598 -20.05 30.04 -18.84
CA ASP A 598 -20.42 31.48 -18.76
C ASP A 598 -21.60 31.67 -17.80
N PHE A 599 -21.59 32.80 -17.09
CA PHE A 599 -22.44 33.10 -15.94
C PHE A 599 -23.91 32.66 -16.12
N GLY A 600 -24.49 32.00 -15.10
CA GLY A 600 -25.83 31.40 -15.14
C GLY A 600 -27.00 32.38 -15.32
N ASP A 601 -28.24 31.89 -15.20
CA ASP A 601 -29.44 32.73 -15.34
C ASP A 601 -29.51 33.84 -14.25
N LEU A 602 -30.13 34.96 -14.59
CA LEU A 602 -30.34 36.10 -13.67
C LEU A 602 -31.15 35.65 -12.44
N GLN A 603 -30.55 35.78 -11.25
CA GLN A 603 -31.26 35.55 -9.98
C GLN A 603 -31.62 36.88 -9.34
N ASP A 604 -32.88 37.00 -8.90
CA ASP A 604 -33.32 38.10 -8.04
C ASP A 604 -32.42 38.16 -6.79
N GLN A 605 -32.11 39.38 -6.34
CA GLN A 605 -31.27 39.63 -5.17
C GLN A 605 -31.78 38.79 -3.99
N PRO A 606 -30.94 37.95 -3.34
CA PRO A 606 -31.44 36.98 -2.36
C PRO A 606 -32.18 37.71 -1.24
N ASP A 607 -33.49 37.44 -1.15
CA ASP A 607 -34.39 38.06 -0.21
C ASP A 607 -33.92 37.78 1.24
N TYR A 608 -34.02 38.78 2.12
CA TYR A 608 -33.38 38.79 3.45
C TYR A 608 -34.00 37.82 4.48
N GLU A 609 -34.83 36.86 4.08
CA GLU A 609 -35.33 35.80 4.95
C GLU A 609 -34.24 34.73 5.13
N LYS A 610 -33.36 34.98 6.11
CA LYS A 610 -32.21 34.11 6.43
C LYS A 610 -32.68 32.77 6.97
N GLU A 611 -32.70 31.75 6.12
CA GLU A 611 -32.56 30.38 6.59
C GLU A 611 -31.18 30.23 7.24
N TRP A 612 -31.13 29.52 8.37
CA TRP A 612 -29.88 29.27 9.10
C TRP A 612 -29.56 27.80 8.99
N ILE A 613 -28.31 27.48 8.65
CA ILE A 613 -27.83 26.10 8.66
C ILE A 613 -26.87 25.88 9.81
N ALA A 614 -26.99 24.72 10.46
CA ALA A 614 -26.05 24.31 11.50
C ALA A 614 -24.64 24.19 10.91
N VAL A 615 -23.63 24.52 11.70
CA VAL A 615 -22.23 24.33 11.33
C VAL A 615 -21.60 23.33 12.30
N PRO A 616 -20.77 22.38 11.85
CA PRO A 616 -20.13 21.39 12.71
C PRO A 616 -19.39 22.02 13.91
N GLU A 617 -19.39 21.33 15.07
CA GLU A 617 -18.83 21.85 16.34
C GLU A 617 -17.35 22.27 16.26
N HIS A 618 -16.59 21.69 15.32
CA HIS A 618 -15.17 22.02 15.12
C HIS A 618 -14.95 23.35 14.38
N VAL A 619 -15.99 23.94 13.79
CA VAL A 619 -15.92 25.21 13.07
C VAL A 619 -16.27 26.35 14.01
N ARG A 620 -15.33 27.28 14.19
CA ARG A 620 -15.59 28.50 14.96
C ARG A 620 -16.50 29.44 14.16
N VAL A 621 -17.79 29.46 14.49
CA VAL A 621 -18.79 30.33 13.85
C VAL A 621 -18.45 31.81 14.10
N SER A 622 -18.63 32.64 13.09
CA SER A 622 -18.46 34.09 13.19
C SER A 622 -19.41 34.79 12.22
N LYS A 623 -19.57 36.12 12.38
CA LYS A 623 -20.43 36.94 11.49
C LYS A 623 -19.93 37.03 10.05
N THR A 624 -18.71 36.57 9.77
CA THR A 624 -18.11 36.58 8.44
C THR A 624 -18.31 35.26 7.70
N LEU A 625 -18.99 34.28 8.28
CA LEU A 625 -19.29 33.00 7.63
C LEU A 625 -20.73 32.96 7.14
N PHE A 626 -20.92 32.35 5.98
CA PHE A 626 -22.22 32.02 5.38
C PHE A 626 -22.11 30.72 4.61
N ALA A 627 -23.22 30.04 4.36
CA ALA A 627 -23.26 28.84 3.55
C ALA A 627 -24.07 29.09 2.27
N CYS A 628 -23.70 28.44 1.18
CA CYS A 628 -24.57 28.35 0.01
C CYS A 628 -24.50 26.97 -0.64
N ARG A 629 -25.60 26.58 -1.28
CA ARG A 629 -25.63 25.37 -2.10
C ARG A 629 -24.90 25.65 -3.42
N VAL A 630 -24.03 24.74 -3.85
CA VAL A 630 -23.27 24.86 -5.09
C VAL A 630 -23.72 23.75 -6.04
N ILE A 631 -24.27 24.13 -7.19
CA ILE A 631 -24.75 23.22 -8.23
C ILE A 631 -23.82 23.35 -9.43
N GLY A 632 -23.29 22.24 -9.97
CA GLY A 632 -22.45 22.23 -11.18
C GLY A 632 -21.19 21.36 -11.07
N GLU A 633 -20.68 20.91 -12.23
CA GLU A 633 -19.58 19.93 -12.32
C GLU A 633 -18.19 20.54 -12.51
N SER A 634 -18.09 21.86 -12.76
CA SER A 634 -16.81 22.54 -13.02
C SER A 634 -15.80 22.50 -11.86
N MET A 635 -16.25 22.14 -10.65
CA MET A 635 -15.43 22.04 -9.45
C MET A 635 -15.49 20.65 -8.79
N ASN A 636 -16.01 19.62 -9.49
CA ASN A 636 -16.34 18.30 -8.92
C ASN A 636 -15.15 17.50 -8.33
N ARG A 637 -13.90 17.90 -8.58
CA ARG A 637 -12.74 17.35 -7.87
C ARG A 637 -12.65 17.81 -6.41
N ILE A 638 -13.30 18.92 -6.07
CA ILE A 638 -13.18 19.58 -4.77
C ILE A 638 -14.55 19.84 -4.12
N ILE A 639 -15.53 20.25 -4.91
CA ILE A 639 -16.90 20.52 -4.48
C ILE A 639 -17.82 19.62 -5.30
N PRO A 640 -18.38 18.54 -4.70
CA PRO A 640 -19.37 17.71 -5.39
C PRO A 640 -20.58 18.53 -5.84
N ASN A 641 -21.20 18.11 -6.94
CA ASN A 641 -22.41 18.76 -7.43
C ASN A 641 -23.57 18.65 -6.42
N GLY A 642 -24.23 19.76 -6.13
CA GLY A 642 -25.32 19.86 -5.15
C GLY A 642 -24.87 20.03 -3.70
N ALA A 643 -23.56 20.16 -3.45
CA ALA A 643 -23.00 20.25 -2.11
C ALA A 643 -23.31 21.61 -1.43
N THR A 644 -23.68 21.58 -0.15
CA THR A 644 -23.75 22.81 0.66
C THR A 644 -22.35 23.20 1.12
N CYS A 645 -21.91 24.39 0.75
CA CYS A 645 -20.54 24.85 0.96
C CYS A 645 -20.52 26.03 1.94
N LEU A 646 -19.58 25.99 2.88
CA LEU A 646 -19.31 27.09 3.80
C LEU A 646 -18.30 28.06 3.20
N PHE A 647 -18.63 29.34 3.20
CA PHE A 647 -17.80 30.43 2.71
C PHE A 647 -17.52 31.47 3.79
N ARG A 648 -16.40 32.16 3.65
CA ARG A 648 -16.03 33.33 4.45
C ARG A 648 -16.13 34.58 3.58
N MET A 649 -16.84 35.60 4.06
CA MET A 649 -16.95 36.90 3.39
C MET A 649 -15.57 37.47 3.06
N ALA A 650 -15.38 37.89 1.81
CA ALA A 650 -14.12 38.46 1.37
C ALA A 650 -13.93 39.88 1.96
N LEU A 651 -12.97 40.05 2.88
CA LEU A 651 -12.68 41.31 3.58
C LEU A 651 -11.41 42.03 3.07
N GLY A 652 -10.87 41.61 1.92
CA GLY A 652 -9.60 42.09 1.36
C GLY A 652 -8.41 41.19 1.71
N GLY A 653 -7.38 41.19 0.86
CA GLY A 653 -6.21 40.29 0.95
C GLY A 653 -5.90 39.57 -0.36
N THR A 654 -4.82 38.78 -0.41
CA THR A 654 -4.50 37.97 -1.60
C THR A 654 -5.51 36.84 -1.79
N ARG A 655 -6.01 36.74 -3.02
CA ARG A 655 -7.01 35.73 -3.46
C ARG A 655 -6.37 34.66 -4.34
N ASN A 656 -5.10 34.81 -4.69
CA ASN A 656 -4.39 33.93 -5.60
C ASN A 656 -4.26 32.51 -5.03
N GLY A 657 -4.71 31.51 -5.77
CA GLY A 657 -4.74 30.09 -5.38
C GLY A 657 -5.82 29.75 -4.34
N LYS A 658 -6.84 30.60 -4.18
CA LYS A 658 -8.01 30.31 -3.35
C LYS A 658 -9.21 29.99 -4.22
N ILE A 659 -10.05 29.06 -3.76
CA ILE A 659 -11.38 28.87 -4.34
C ILE A 659 -12.29 29.98 -3.82
N VAL A 660 -12.88 30.73 -4.73
CA VAL A 660 -13.68 31.90 -4.41
C VAL A 660 -15.05 31.82 -5.08
N LEU A 661 -16.05 32.38 -4.40
CA LEU A 661 -17.36 32.69 -4.94
C LEU A 661 -17.29 34.11 -5.53
N VAL A 662 -17.51 34.21 -6.84
CA VAL A 662 -17.48 35.45 -7.61
C VAL A 662 -18.90 35.77 -8.06
N GLU A 663 -19.31 37.01 -7.83
CA GLU A 663 -20.54 37.62 -8.32
C GLU A 663 -20.24 38.46 -9.57
N CYS A 664 -21.14 38.42 -10.55
CA CYS A 664 -21.19 39.30 -11.70
C CYS A 664 -22.45 40.15 -11.65
N THR A 665 -22.30 41.46 -11.82
CA THR A 665 -23.39 42.42 -11.99
C THR A 665 -23.33 42.98 -13.42
N GLU A 666 -24.25 42.59 -14.31
CA GLU A 666 -24.38 43.20 -15.64
C GLU A 666 -25.23 44.49 -15.58
N ASP A 667 -24.90 45.47 -16.43
CA ASP A 667 -25.67 46.71 -16.57
C ASP A 667 -27.05 46.45 -17.20
N ALA A 668 -28.10 46.93 -16.51
CA ALA A 668 -29.51 47.07 -16.93
C ALA A 668 -30.55 46.00 -16.53
N GLY A 669 -30.39 45.29 -15.39
CA GLY A 669 -31.48 44.54 -14.76
C GLY A 669 -31.25 44.23 -13.27
N PRO A 670 -32.30 43.96 -12.47
CA PRO A 670 -32.13 43.49 -11.09
C PRO A 670 -31.78 42.00 -11.09
N GLY A 671 -30.49 41.67 -11.13
CA GLY A 671 -30.05 40.30 -10.89
C GLY A 671 -28.53 40.12 -10.90
N SER A 672 -28.04 39.20 -10.08
CA SER A 672 -26.61 38.86 -9.96
C SER A 672 -26.39 37.42 -10.42
N ARG A 673 -25.24 37.14 -11.04
CA ARG A 673 -24.83 35.78 -11.42
C ARG A 673 -23.61 35.34 -10.62
N TYR A 674 -23.58 34.09 -10.15
CA TYR A 674 -22.50 33.60 -9.28
C TYR A 674 -21.70 32.46 -9.93
N THR A 675 -20.38 32.42 -9.71
CA THR A 675 -19.51 31.28 -10.07
C THR A 675 -18.54 30.94 -8.93
N VAL A 676 -18.22 29.65 -8.76
CA VAL A 676 -17.18 29.19 -7.82
C VAL A 676 -16.01 28.63 -8.63
N LYS A 677 -14.82 29.21 -8.47
CA LYS A 677 -13.62 28.86 -9.23
C LYS A 677 -12.35 29.08 -8.41
N ASP A 678 -11.27 28.43 -8.82
CA ASP A 678 -9.94 28.69 -8.29
C ASP A 678 -9.38 29.99 -8.90
N TYR A 679 -9.12 30.99 -8.05
CA TYR A 679 -8.76 32.33 -8.46
C TYR A 679 -7.26 32.48 -8.69
N GLU A 680 -6.87 32.95 -9.86
CA GLU A 680 -5.51 33.27 -10.24
C GLU A 680 -5.40 34.73 -10.70
N SER A 681 -4.39 35.46 -10.21
CA SER A 681 -4.09 36.82 -10.68
C SER A 681 -2.77 36.84 -11.44
N VAL A 682 -2.82 37.30 -12.69
CA VAL A 682 -1.65 37.41 -13.57
C VAL A 682 -1.19 38.87 -13.58
N LYS A 683 0.05 39.12 -13.11
CA LYS A 683 0.67 40.45 -13.08
C LYS A 683 1.75 40.56 -14.14
N ILE A 684 1.88 41.72 -14.78
CA ILE A 684 3.02 42.05 -15.65
C ILE A 684 3.81 43.19 -15.01
N GLN A 685 5.14 43.06 -15.05
CA GLN A 685 6.09 44.01 -14.50
C GLN A 685 6.55 44.98 -15.60
N HIS A 686 6.44 46.28 -15.36
CA HIS A 686 7.05 47.34 -16.16
C HIS A 686 8.04 48.16 -15.31
N GLU A 687 8.89 48.98 -15.95
CA GLU A 687 10.00 49.72 -15.30
C GLU A 687 9.54 50.67 -14.16
N ASP A 688 8.26 51.05 -14.10
CA ASP A 688 7.72 51.94 -13.06
C ASP A 688 6.80 51.25 -12.01
N GLY A 689 6.62 49.91 -12.04
CA GLY A 689 5.85 49.18 -11.00
C GLY A 689 5.08 47.94 -11.47
N TRP A 690 4.30 47.34 -10.55
CA TRP A 690 3.44 46.17 -10.80
C TRP A 690 2.00 46.60 -11.13
N HIS A 691 1.46 46.14 -12.27
CA HIS A 691 0.03 46.28 -12.62
C HIS A 691 -0.62 44.89 -12.86
N HIS A 692 -1.91 44.74 -12.51
CA HIS A 692 -2.66 43.49 -12.60
C HIS A 692 -3.26 43.30 -14.00
N LYS A 693 -2.64 42.52 -14.89
CA LYS A 693 -3.08 42.45 -16.29
C LYS A 693 -4.43 41.74 -16.49
N MET A 694 -4.69 40.67 -15.73
CA MET A 694 -5.86 39.80 -15.93
C MET A 694 -6.12 38.92 -14.70
N ILE A 695 -7.39 38.59 -14.46
CA ILE A 695 -7.83 37.58 -13.48
C ILE A 695 -8.25 36.33 -14.24
N ARG A 696 -7.77 35.16 -13.83
CA ARG A 696 -8.19 33.86 -14.38
C ARG A 696 -8.93 33.05 -13.32
N LEU A 697 -10.13 32.59 -13.64
CA LEU A 697 -10.98 31.76 -12.79
C LEU A 697 -10.99 30.33 -13.33
N ASN A 698 -10.20 29.47 -12.70
CA ASN A 698 -9.90 28.12 -13.19
C ASN A 698 -10.91 27.08 -12.66
N PRO A 699 -11.44 26.19 -13.52
CA PRO A 699 -12.22 25.04 -13.08
C PRO A 699 -11.32 23.96 -12.46
N ARG A 700 -11.92 23.12 -11.61
CA ARG A 700 -11.31 21.95 -10.97
C ARG A 700 -12.23 20.74 -11.15
N SER A 701 -12.38 20.29 -12.39
CA SER A 701 -13.25 19.18 -12.77
C SER A 701 -12.48 17.94 -13.23
N ASN A 702 -13.13 16.76 -13.12
CA ASN A 702 -12.72 15.53 -13.79
C ASN A 702 -13.00 15.55 -15.29
N ASP A 703 -13.85 16.45 -15.75
CA ASP A 703 -14.10 16.72 -17.16
C ASP A 703 -13.14 17.82 -17.64
N GLU A 704 -12.32 17.50 -18.65
CA GLU A 704 -11.32 18.42 -19.21
C GLU A 704 -11.90 19.43 -20.19
N THR A 705 -13.21 19.36 -20.50
CA THR A 705 -13.90 20.29 -21.40
C THR A 705 -14.19 21.66 -20.75
N PHE A 706 -14.05 21.79 -19.43
CA PHE A 706 -14.22 23.08 -18.74
C PHE A 706 -12.96 23.95 -18.89
N GLU A 707 -13.09 25.09 -19.56
CA GLU A 707 -12.01 26.05 -19.76
C GLU A 707 -11.96 27.14 -18.66
N PRO A 708 -10.78 27.74 -18.38
CA PRO A 708 -10.66 28.89 -17.50
C PRO A 708 -11.37 30.14 -18.02
N LEU A 709 -12.07 30.85 -17.13
CA LEU A 709 -12.66 32.16 -17.42
C LEU A 709 -11.61 33.27 -17.24
N GLU A 710 -11.33 34.03 -18.29
CA GLU A 710 -10.34 35.12 -18.29
C GLU A 710 -11.02 36.49 -18.25
N LEU A 711 -10.76 37.27 -17.19
CA LEU A 711 -11.33 38.59 -16.95
C LEU A 711 -10.27 39.66 -17.13
N THR A 712 -10.47 40.55 -18.09
CA THR A 712 -9.60 41.73 -18.35
C THR A 712 -9.83 42.84 -17.32
N GLU A 713 -8.92 43.83 -17.21
CA GLU A 713 -9.05 44.93 -16.24
C GLU A 713 -10.37 45.72 -16.38
N ASP A 714 -10.84 45.95 -17.62
CA ASP A 714 -12.10 46.66 -17.88
C ASP A 714 -13.34 45.85 -17.46
N GLN A 715 -13.25 44.52 -17.56
CA GLN A 715 -14.31 43.59 -17.14
C GLN A 715 -14.29 43.35 -15.63
N ALA A 716 -13.14 43.43 -14.97
CA ALA A 716 -12.99 43.18 -13.54
C ALA A 716 -13.82 44.14 -12.65
N LEU A 717 -14.25 45.28 -13.18
CA LEU A 717 -15.16 46.21 -12.48
C LEU A 717 -16.59 45.66 -12.32
N GLN A 718 -17.00 44.71 -13.16
CA GLN A 718 -18.32 44.07 -13.13
C GLN A 718 -18.36 42.81 -12.26
N TYR A 719 -17.20 42.37 -11.73
CA TYR A 719 -17.08 41.16 -10.93
C TYR A 719 -16.60 41.44 -9.53
N ARG A 720 -17.28 40.85 -8.54
CA ARG A 720 -16.94 40.97 -7.14
C ARG A 720 -16.74 39.61 -6.52
N VAL A 721 -15.57 39.39 -5.90
CA VAL A 721 -15.39 38.24 -5.01
C VAL A 721 -16.19 38.47 -3.72
N VAL A 722 -17.20 37.65 -3.49
CA VAL A 722 -18.12 37.77 -2.35
C VAL A 722 -17.77 36.80 -1.22
N GLY A 723 -17.13 35.67 -1.52
CA GLY A 723 -16.72 34.68 -0.52
C GLY A 723 -15.46 33.89 -0.89
N GLU A 724 -14.73 33.44 0.12
CA GLU A 724 -13.64 32.46 0.02
C GLU A 724 -14.16 31.11 0.56
N PHE A 725 -13.98 30.04 -0.21
CA PHE A 725 -14.42 28.70 0.18
C PHE A 725 -13.66 28.19 1.42
N VAL A 726 -14.40 27.65 2.38
CA VAL A 726 -13.84 27.07 3.61
C VAL A 726 -13.88 25.55 3.55
N GLN A 727 -15.08 24.98 3.38
CA GLN A 727 -15.30 23.53 3.30
C GLN A 727 -16.70 23.19 2.79
N VAL A 728 -16.92 21.93 2.41
CA VAL A 728 -18.27 21.36 2.23
C VAL A 728 -18.84 21.02 3.61
N LEU A 729 -20.14 21.27 3.81
CA LEU A 729 -20.91 20.87 4.98
C LEU A 729 -21.62 19.55 4.66
N ASP A 730 -21.43 18.56 5.53
CA ASP A 730 -22.07 17.23 5.45
C ASP A 730 -23.48 17.23 6.05
#